data_AF-A0A6I3HH35-F1
#
_entry.id   AF-A0A6I3HH35-F1
#
_cell.length_a   1.000
_cell.length_b   1.000
_cell.length_c   1.000
_cell.angle_alpha   90.00
_cell.angle_beta   90.00
_cell.angle_gamma   90.00
#
_symmetry.space_group_name_H-M   'P 1'
#
loop_
_entity.id
_entity.type
_entity.pdbx_description
1 polymer ?
#
loop_
_entity_poly.entity_id
_entity_poly.type
_entity_poly.pdbx_seq_one_letter_code
_entity_poly.pdbx_strand_id
1 'polypeptide(L)'
;MALAPEQAGIGIRRHYTNADTHPFDQVEWERRDARISNWKTGEVAFEQLGVEFPLGWSLNATNIVAQKYFRGTPDTDEREWSLKQVADRVADTITDWGIRDGYFVSDEEAEAFRAELKFIIITQRAAFNSPVWFNIGVEGVPQQASACFILSVDDKMDSILNWYVEEGTIFKGGSGAGINLSRIRSSKEFLKGGGTASGPVSFMRGADASAGTIKSGGKTRRAAKMVILNVDHPDIEEFIWCKSREEKKARALRDAGFDMDLDGADITSIQYQNANNSVRVTDEFMQAVVDDTDWHLRAVHDGAIVKTIRARDLMRQISQATWECADPGMQFDTTINHWHTACNTGRINGSNPCSEYMHIDNSACNLASINLLRYLGEDGVFDIEAYKHTIEIMFTAQEILVGNADYPTVPIGDNSRKFRQLGLGYANLGALLMALGLPYDSDEGRALAGAITSLMTGHAYATSARTASRMGPFAGYAENAEHMLRVLGQHRAAAATIDEELVPPALLSAAQQSWDTACELAAEVGVRNSQASVLAPTGTIGLMMDCDTTGVEPDLGLVKMKKLVGGGTMSIVNQTIPRALTKLGYTDAQMDEIVAYINENMSILGAPHIKAEHIPVFACSMGDNIIHYTGHIRMMGAVQPFISGAISKTVNMPEDVSVEEVEKIHIEAWQLGIKAVAIYRDNCKVAQPLSASKKDDDEIDPVAGATEVIERVVEKIVYQPVRQKLPRTRVSRTFEFRVADCKGFVTVGEYE
;
A
#
# COMPACT_ATOMS: atom_id res chain seq x y z
N MET A 1 -38.12 -25.11 27.28
CA MET A 1 -37.36 -23.84 27.19
C MET A 1 -36.03 -24.08 27.87
N ALA A 2 -35.02 -24.49 27.09
CA ALA A 2 -33.65 -24.40 27.57
C ALA A 2 -33.30 -22.91 27.63
N LEU A 3 -32.82 -22.45 28.78
CA LEU A 3 -32.27 -21.11 28.94
C LEU A 3 -31.25 -20.90 27.81
N ALA A 4 -31.48 -19.90 26.95
CA ALA A 4 -30.45 -19.44 26.04
C ALA A 4 -29.21 -19.11 26.89
N PRO A 5 -28.00 -19.59 26.53
CA PRO A 5 -26.80 -19.18 27.25
C PRO A 5 -26.77 -17.64 27.23
N GLU A 6 -26.47 -17.02 28.38
CA GLU A 6 -26.15 -15.59 28.42
C GLU A 6 -25.14 -15.33 27.30
N GLN A 7 -25.55 -14.60 26.27
CA GLN A 7 -24.70 -14.37 25.11
C GLN A 7 -23.43 -13.67 25.58
N ALA A 8 -22.27 -14.32 25.44
CA ALA A 8 -21.00 -13.73 25.79
C ALA A 8 -20.81 -12.41 25.02
N GLY A 9 -20.49 -11.33 25.73
CA GLY A 9 -20.14 -10.05 25.10
C GLY A 9 -18.80 -10.14 24.38
N ILE A 10 -18.53 -9.16 23.50
CA ILE A 10 -17.20 -9.03 22.87
C ILE A 10 -16.14 -8.77 23.96
N GLY A 11 -16.56 -8.11 25.05
CA GLY A 11 -15.76 -7.88 26.23
C GLY A 11 -15.09 -6.51 26.24
N ILE A 12 -15.62 -5.56 25.48
CA ILE A 12 -15.03 -4.22 25.35
C ILE A 12 -15.21 -3.46 26.66
N ARG A 13 -14.10 -2.91 27.16
CA ARG A 13 -14.04 -2.16 28.41
C ARG A 13 -13.32 -0.83 28.17
N ARG A 14 -13.52 0.13 29.07
CA ARG A 14 -12.73 1.36 29.06
C ARG A 14 -11.29 1.07 29.50
N HIS A 15 -10.33 1.69 28.82
CA HIS A 15 -8.91 1.57 29.13
C HIS A 15 -8.22 2.93 29.03
N TYR A 16 -8.48 3.68 27.96
CA TYR A 16 -7.95 5.05 27.83
C TYR A 16 -8.88 6.12 28.41
N THR A 17 -10.18 5.85 28.44
CA THR A 17 -11.20 6.86 28.77
C THR A 17 -11.88 6.61 30.11
N ASN A 18 -12.40 7.67 30.72
CA ASN A 18 -13.21 7.59 31.94
C ASN A 18 -14.71 7.69 31.61
N ALA A 19 -15.56 7.01 32.38
CA ALA A 19 -17.00 7.02 32.15
C ALA A 19 -17.64 8.41 32.34
N ASP A 20 -17.10 9.21 33.28
CA ASP A 20 -17.65 10.52 33.65
C ASP A 20 -17.06 11.69 32.83
N THR A 21 -16.22 11.42 31.83
CA THR A 21 -15.51 12.46 31.08
C THR A 21 -15.53 12.18 29.58
N HIS A 22 -15.99 13.15 28.79
CA HIS A 22 -15.98 12.99 27.34
C HIS A 22 -14.53 12.79 26.83
N PRO A 23 -14.28 11.88 25.87
CA PRO A 23 -12.91 11.62 25.38
C PRO A 23 -12.15 12.86 24.93
N PHE A 24 -12.85 13.84 24.35
CA PHE A 24 -12.24 15.09 23.90
C PHE A 24 -11.79 15.99 25.04
N ASP A 25 -12.40 15.90 26.23
CA ASP A 25 -12.04 16.75 27.38
C ASP A 25 -10.80 16.24 28.12
N GLN A 26 -10.32 15.03 27.77
CA GLN A 26 -9.09 14.44 28.30
C GLN A 26 -7.84 14.85 27.50
N VAL A 27 -8.02 15.65 26.44
CA VAL A 27 -6.95 16.10 25.55
C VAL A 27 -7.02 17.62 25.41
N GLU A 28 -5.88 18.29 25.36
CA GLU A 28 -5.83 19.73 25.10
C GLU A 28 -5.96 20.04 23.60
N TRP A 29 -6.72 21.08 23.27
CA TRP A 29 -7.04 21.48 21.89
C TRP A 29 -6.60 22.91 21.62
N GLU A 30 -6.26 23.18 20.36
CA GLU A 30 -5.99 24.53 19.88
C GLU A 30 -6.56 24.77 18.49
N ARG A 31 -6.71 26.06 18.15
CA ARG A 31 -7.00 26.50 16.79
C ARG A 31 -5.72 26.95 16.11
N ARG A 32 -5.54 26.51 14.87
CA ARG A 32 -4.41 26.86 14.02
C ARG A 32 -4.84 26.94 12.56
N ASP A 33 -4.04 27.58 11.71
CA ASP A 33 -4.34 27.69 10.29
C ASP A 33 -3.70 26.53 9.52
N ALA A 34 -4.49 25.86 8.68
CA ALA A 34 -3.98 24.84 7.77
C ALA A 34 -3.69 25.49 6.41
N ARG A 35 -2.42 25.54 6.02
CA ARG A 35 -1.99 26.17 4.75
C ARG A 35 -0.89 25.36 4.08
N ILE A 36 -1.07 25.12 2.79
CA ILE A 36 -0.10 24.48 1.90
C ILE A 36 0.21 25.46 0.78
N SER A 37 1.44 25.97 0.76
CA SER A 37 1.92 26.93 -0.26
C SER A 37 2.97 26.27 -1.15
N ASN A 38 2.97 26.63 -2.43
CA ASN A 38 4.01 26.31 -3.38
C ASN A 38 5.24 27.17 -3.07
N TRP A 39 6.39 26.54 -2.80
CA TRP A 39 7.58 27.32 -2.44
C TRP A 39 8.20 28.06 -3.62
N LYS A 40 8.00 27.60 -4.87
CA LYS A 40 8.55 28.25 -6.07
C LYS A 40 7.76 29.46 -6.49
N THR A 41 6.43 29.36 -6.45
CA THR A 41 5.53 30.44 -6.92
C THR A 41 4.97 31.30 -5.80
N GLY A 42 5.05 30.83 -4.55
CA GLY A 42 4.35 31.43 -3.40
C GLY A 42 2.84 31.21 -3.41
N GLU A 43 2.30 30.52 -4.43
CA GLU A 43 0.87 30.30 -4.60
C GLU A 43 0.31 29.34 -3.54
N VAL A 44 -0.86 29.64 -3.02
CA VAL A 44 -1.51 28.81 -2.01
C VAL A 44 -2.27 27.68 -2.70
N ALA A 45 -1.79 26.45 -2.54
CA ALA A 45 -2.42 25.26 -3.10
C ALA A 45 -3.64 24.80 -2.27
N PHE A 46 -3.65 25.10 -0.97
CA PHE A 46 -4.77 24.86 -0.07
C PHE A 46 -4.66 25.76 1.17
N GLU A 47 -5.78 26.30 1.63
CA GLU A 47 -5.86 27.04 2.89
C GLU A 47 -7.23 26.80 3.54
N GLN A 48 -7.23 26.59 4.86
CA GLN A 48 -8.41 26.62 5.70
C GLN A 48 -8.00 27.18 7.08
N LEU A 49 -8.55 28.33 7.44
CA LEU A 49 -8.16 29.06 8.65
C LEU A 49 -8.92 28.59 9.89
N GLY A 50 -8.28 28.70 11.06
CA GLY A 50 -8.90 28.45 12.36
C GLY A 50 -9.38 27.01 12.57
N VAL A 51 -8.72 26.02 11.97
CA VAL A 51 -9.04 24.61 12.18
C VAL A 51 -8.65 24.16 13.58
N GLU A 52 -9.44 23.26 14.18
CA GLU A 52 -9.25 22.80 15.56
C GLU A 52 -8.70 21.37 15.61
N PHE A 53 -7.57 21.22 16.31
CA PHE A 53 -6.86 19.95 16.47
C PHE A 53 -6.30 19.84 17.90
N PRO A 54 -5.98 18.61 18.36
CA PRO A 54 -5.27 18.43 19.61
C PRO A 54 -3.86 19.03 19.55
N LEU A 55 -3.38 19.56 20.68
CA LEU A 55 -2.07 20.25 20.78
C LEU A 55 -0.93 19.39 20.22
N GLY A 56 -0.94 18.09 20.52
CA GLY A 56 0.11 17.14 20.13
C GLY A 56 0.16 16.75 18.65
N TRP A 57 -0.75 17.23 17.79
CA TRP A 57 -0.69 16.98 16.35
C TRP A 57 0.32 17.92 15.68
N SER A 58 1.08 17.43 14.70
CA SER A 58 1.94 18.33 13.92
C SER A 58 1.14 19.21 12.95
N LEU A 59 1.74 20.32 12.51
CA LEU A 59 1.17 21.15 11.45
C LEU A 59 1.04 20.38 10.12
N ASN A 60 1.96 19.45 9.85
CA ASN A 60 1.90 18.62 8.64
C ASN A 60 0.70 17.67 8.67
N ALA A 61 0.47 16.96 9.78
CA ALA A 61 -0.72 16.13 9.95
C ALA A 61 -2.00 16.97 9.87
N THR A 62 -2.01 18.14 10.52
CA THR A 62 -3.12 19.12 10.44
C THR A 62 -3.44 19.48 8.99
N ASN A 63 -2.44 19.89 8.21
CA ASN A 63 -2.58 20.26 6.81
C ASN A 63 -3.14 19.10 5.97
N ILE A 64 -2.65 17.88 6.19
CA ILE A 64 -3.10 16.69 5.45
C ILE A 64 -4.56 16.38 5.78
N VAL A 65 -4.95 16.39 7.05
CA VAL A 65 -6.33 16.12 7.46
C VAL A 65 -7.28 17.20 6.96
N ALA A 66 -6.94 18.47 7.13
CA ALA A 66 -7.77 19.59 6.68
C ALA A 66 -7.95 19.59 5.17
N GLN A 67 -6.89 19.32 4.40
CA GLN A 67 -6.97 19.26 2.94
C GLN A 67 -7.74 18.03 2.46
N LYS A 68 -7.41 16.85 3.00
CA LYS A 68 -7.84 15.59 2.42
C LYS A 68 -9.05 14.97 3.09
N TYR A 69 -9.30 15.18 4.38
CA TYR A 69 -10.31 14.42 5.12
C TYR A 69 -11.50 15.25 5.57
N PHE A 70 -11.34 16.55 5.82
CA PHE A 70 -12.48 17.43 6.08
C PHE A 70 -13.45 17.43 4.90
N ARG A 71 -14.74 17.26 5.22
CA ARG A 71 -15.89 17.17 4.31
C ARG A 71 -16.70 18.45 4.33
N GLY A 72 -17.56 18.63 3.34
CA GLY A 72 -18.26 19.88 3.07
C GLY A 72 -17.49 20.79 2.08
N THR A 73 -18.21 21.70 1.45
CA THR A 73 -17.66 22.61 0.45
C THR A 73 -16.75 23.64 1.12
N PRO A 74 -15.52 23.89 0.62
CA PRO A 74 -14.68 24.96 1.16
C PRO A 74 -15.42 26.31 1.21
N ASP A 75 -15.12 27.13 2.21
CA ASP A 75 -15.73 28.46 2.45
C ASP A 75 -17.25 28.44 2.73
N THR A 76 -17.79 27.31 3.19
CA THR A 76 -19.19 27.19 3.63
C THR A 76 -19.28 26.66 5.06
N ASP A 77 -20.40 26.92 5.74
CA ASP A 77 -20.61 26.50 7.14
C ASP A 77 -20.70 24.97 7.31
N GLU A 78 -21.00 24.23 6.22
CA GLU A 78 -21.00 22.76 6.21
C GLU A 78 -19.60 22.14 6.20
N ARG A 79 -18.55 22.94 5.97
CA ARG A 79 -17.17 22.46 5.96
C ARG A 79 -16.76 22.06 7.38
N GLU A 80 -16.34 20.81 7.55
CA GLU A 80 -15.67 20.37 8.78
C GLU A 80 -14.44 21.25 9.03
N TRP A 81 -14.30 21.75 10.25
CA TRP A 81 -13.21 22.62 10.69
C TRP A 81 -12.52 22.09 11.95
N SER A 82 -13.08 21.08 12.61
CA SER A 82 -12.51 20.44 13.80
C SER A 82 -12.31 18.94 13.59
N LEU A 83 -11.20 18.40 14.08
CA LEU A 83 -11.00 16.94 14.13
C LEU A 83 -12.08 16.25 15.00
N LYS A 84 -12.71 16.95 15.96
CA LYS A 84 -13.84 16.43 16.73
C LYS A 84 -14.99 16.01 15.82
N GLN A 85 -15.33 16.83 14.83
CA GLN A 85 -16.41 16.55 13.87
C GLN A 85 -16.11 15.29 13.04
N VAL A 86 -14.85 15.14 12.61
CA VAL A 86 -14.41 13.95 11.86
C VAL A 86 -14.46 12.70 12.73
N ALA A 87 -13.98 12.80 13.97
CA ALA A 87 -13.98 11.70 14.93
C ALA A 87 -15.40 11.28 15.32
N ASP A 88 -16.28 12.23 15.60
CA ASP A 88 -17.71 11.98 15.86
C ASP A 88 -18.36 11.31 14.65
N ARG A 89 -18.22 11.90 13.46
CA ARG A 89 -18.80 11.34 12.23
C ARG A 89 -18.42 9.88 12.01
N VAL A 90 -17.14 9.53 12.14
CA VAL A 90 -16.68 8.16 11.89
C VAL A 90 -17.02 7.24 13.06
N ALA A 91 -16.67 7.60 14.29
CA ALA A 91 -16.84 6.72 15.45
C ALA A 91 -18.31 6.54 15.83
N ASP A 92 -19.14 7.59 15.75
CA ASP A 92 -20.56 7.49 16.07
C ASP A 92 -21.30 6.66 15.02
N THR A 93 -21.01 6.88 13.72
CA THR A 93 -21.61 6.06 12.66
C THR A 93 -21.28 4.57 12.84
N ILE A 94 -20.02 4.23 13.13
CA ILE A 94 -19.62 2.83 13.37
C ILE A 94 -20.30 2.28 14.63
N THR A 95 -20.33 3.05 15.71
CA THR A 95 -20.98 2.62 16.96
C THR A 95 -22.47 2.39 16.76
N ASP A 96 -23.17 3.31 16.09
CA ASP A 96 -24.61 3.22 15.86
C ASP A 96 -24.96 2.04 14.96
N TRP A 97 -24.12 1.73 13.97
CA TRP A 97 -24.22 0.47 13.22
C TRP A 97 -24.00 -0.75 14.12
N GLY A 98 -23.02 -0.72 15.01
CA GLY A 98 -22.76 -1.78 15.98
C GLY A 98 -23.93 -2.03 16.93
N ILE A 99 -24.55 -0.96 17.45
CA ILE A 99 -25.76 -1.03 18.29
C ILE A 99 -26.91 -1.64 17.51
N ARG A 100 -27.20 -1.11 16.31
CA ARG A 100 -28.30 -1.56 15.46
C ARG A 100 -28.16 -3.03 15.08
N ASP A 101 -26.94 -3.48 14.79
CA ASP A 101 -26.65 -4.84 14.34
C ASP A 101 -26.44 -5.81 15.51
N GLY A 102 -26.44 -5.33 16.76
CA GLY A 102 -26.39 -6.16 17.97
C GLY A 102 -24.99 -6.59 18.42
N TYR A 103 -23.92 -5.88 18.03
CA TYR A 103 -22.55 -6.23 18.44
C TYR A 103 -22.32 -6.10 19.94
N PHE A 104 -22.95 -5.13 20.60
CA PHE A 104 -22.76 -4.85 22.02
C PHE A 104 -23.83 -5.53 22.87
N VAL A 105 -23.47 -6.00 24.07
CA VAL A 105 -24.42 -6.62 25.03
C VAL A 105 -25.20 -5.59 25.85
N SER A 106 -24.69 -4.36 25.94
CA SER A 106 -25.30 -3.27 26.70
C SER A 106 -24.94 -1.91 26.10
N ASP A 107 -25.71 -0.89 26.46
CA ASP A 107 -25.41 0.52 26.13
C ASP A 107 -24.07 0.96 26.73
N GLU A 108 -23.67 0.39 27.88
CA GLU A 108 -22.38 0.66 28.52
C GLU A 108 -21.20 0.14 27.67
N GLU A 109 -21.30 -1.07 27.12
CA GLU A 109 -20.27 -1.62 26.22
C GLU A 109 -20.19 -0.82 24.92
N ALA A 110 -21.34 -0.41 24.37
CA ALA A 110 -21.41 0.43 23.18
C ALA A 110 -20.78 1.82 23.41
N GLU A 111 -21.06 2.44 24.56
CA GLU A 111 -20.50 3.74 24.91
C GLU A 111 -18.99 3.65 25.26
N ALA A 112 -18.56 2.55 25.88
CA ALA A 112 -17.13 2.28 26.05
C ALA A 112 -16.44 2.16 24.69
N PHE A 113 -16.99 1.38 23.75
CA PHE A 113 -16.46 1.28 22.39
C PHE A 113 -16.38 2.64 21.68
N ARG A 114 -17.47 3.42 21.73
CA ARG A 114 -17.55 4.76 21.12
C ARG A 114 -16.45 5.67 21.66
N ALA A 115 -16.33 5.72 22.99
CA ALA A 115 -15.38 6.59 23.67
C ALA A 115 -13.93 6.19 23.39
N GLU A 116 -13.61 4.90 23.47
CA GLU A 116 -12.27 4.37 23.21
C GLU A 116 -11.87 4.58 21.74
N LEU A 117 -12.78 4.36 20.79
CA LEU A 117 -12.51 4.61 19.37
C LEU A 117 -12.23 6.08 19.09
N LYS A 118 -13.01 7.01 19.67
CA LYS A 118 -12.75 8.45 19.57
C LYS A 118 -11.38 8.80 20.12
N PHE A 119 -11.02 8.26 21.29
CA PHE A 119 -9.71 8.50 21.91
C PHE A 119 -8.55 7.98 21.06
N ILE A 120 -8.66 6.76 20.53
CA ILE A 120 -7.64 6.16 19.66
C ILE A 120 -7.38 7.03 18.42
N ILE A 121 -8.45 7.55 17.80
CA ILE A 121 -8.37 8.41 16.61
C ILE A 121 -7.70 9.75 16.94
N ILE A 122 -8.19 10.48 17.94
CA ILE A 122 -7.71 11.84 18.23
C ILE A 122 -6.28 11.84 18.80
N THR A 123 -5.82 10.73 19.38
CA THR A 123 -4.44 10.59 19.90
C THR A 123 -3.48 9.91 18.93
N GLN A 124 -3.88 9.72 17.66
CA GLN A 124 -3.07 9.11 16.59
C GLN A 124 -2.52 7.72 16.97
N ARG A 125 -3.27 6.94 17.76
CA ARG A 125 -2.91 5.55 18.15
C ARG A 125 -3.12 4.57 17.02
N ALA A 126 -4.15 4.80 16.21
CA ALA A 126 -4.41 4.05 14.99
C ALA A 126 -5.23 4.90 14.01
N ALA A 127 -5.22 4.50 12.75
CA ALA A 127 -6.06 5.11 11.72
C ALA A 127 -6.62 4.05 10.76
N PHE A 128 -7.85 4.26 10.31
CA PHE A 128 -8.43 3.50 9.20
C PHE A 128 -7.82 3.91 7.85
N ASN A 129 -8.01 3.11 6.81
CA ASN A 129 -7.70 3.54 5.45
C ASN A 129 -8.50 4.76 5.00
N SER A 130 -7.92 5.53 4.07
CA SER A 130 -8.48 6.79 3.57
C SER A 130 -9.97 6.77 3.19
N PRO A 131 -10.50 5.74 2.47
CA PRO A 131 -11.94 5.62 2.21
C PRO A 131 -12.87 5.75 3.43
N VAL A 132 -12.49 5.25 4.61
CA VAL A 132 -13.31 5.38 5.82
C VAL A 132 -13.51 6.86 6.17
N TRP A 133 -12.42 7.62 6.20
CA TRP A 133 -12.44 9.06 6.47
C TRP A 133 -13.20 9.88 5.42
N PHE A 134 -13.13 9.45 4.15
CA PHE A 134 -13.78 10.14 3.04
C PHE A 134 -15.28 9.97 2.98
N ASN A 135 -15.79 8.82 3.42
CA ASN A 135 -17.13 8.36 3.04
C ASN A 135 -18.04 8.07 4.23
N ILE A 136 -17.51 7.52 5.33
CA ILE A 136 -18.35 7.02 6.42
C ILE A 136 -18.96 8.18 7.21
N GLY A 137 -20.28 8.14 7.37
CA GLY A 137 -21.07 9.17 8.04
C GLY A 137 -21.26 10.45 7.23
N VAL A 138 -20.83 10.49 5.97
CA VAL A 138 -21.01 11.65 5.08
C VAL A 138 -22.35 11.53 4.36
N GLU A 139 -23.16 12.59 4.42
CA GLU A 139 -24.48 12.60 3.78
C GLU A 139 -24.38 12.59 2.24
N GLY A 140 -25.30 11.88 1.58
CA GLY A 140 -25.44 11.91 0.12
C GLY A 140 -24.33 11.21 -0.67
N VAL A 141 -23.38 10.53 -0.01
CA VAL A 141 -22.31 9.76 -0.66
C VAL A 141 -22.39 8.27 -0.30
N PRO A 142 -21.95 7.36 -1.20
CA PRO A 142 -21.82 5.94 -0.86
C PRO A 142 -20.90 5.73 0.34
N GLN A 143 -21.34 4.91 1.28
CA GLN A 143 -20.65 4.56 2.53
C GLN A 143 -19.56 3.52 2.29
N GLN A 144 -18.69 3.72 1.30
CA GLN A 144 -17.63 2.76 0.96
C GLN A 144 -16.49 2.82 1.98
N ALA A 145 -16.24 1.71 2.68
CA ALA A 145 -15.15 1.59 3.65
C ALA A 145 -13.86 0.99 3.07
N SER A 146 -13.94 0.13 2.05
CA SER A 146 -12.79 -0.65 1.58
C SER A 146 -11.87 0.13 0.65
N ALA A 147 -10.56 -0.06 0.82
CA ALA A 147 -9.52 0.52 -0.04
C ALA A 147 -9.01 -0.43 -1.13
N CYS A 148 -9.17 -1.74 -0.91
CA CYS A 148 -8.51 -2.77 -1.69
C CYS A 148 -9.55 -3.74 -2.23
N PHE A 149 -9.47 -4.01 -3.54
CA PHE A 149 -10.37 -4.91 -4.25
C PHE A 149 -9.57 -5.90 -5.10
N ILE A 150 -10.10 -7.12 -5.23
CA ILE A 150 -9.61 -8.14 -6.16
C ILE A 150 -10.75 -8.44 -7.12
N LEU A 151 -10.47 -8.46 -8.42
CA LEU A 151 -11.43 -8.74 -9.49
C LEU A 151 -11.14 -10.09 -10.14
N SER A 152 -12.16 -10.68 -10.74
CA SER A 152 -12.02 -11.81 -11.67
C SER A 152 -12.23 -11.37 -13.11
N VAL A 153 -11.63 -12.08 -14.07
CA VAL A 153 -11.98 -11.98 -15.48
C VAL A 153 -12.08 -13.37 -16.10
N ASP A 154 -13.05 -13.55 -16.99
CA ASP A 154 -13.21 -14.74 -17.81
C ASP A 154 -12.78 -14.49 -19.25
N ASP A 155 -12.44 -15.56 -19.96
CA ASP A 155 -12.04 -15.56 -21.38
C ASP A 155 -13.23 -15.33 -22.33
N LYS A 156 -13.96 -14.24 -22.11
CA LYS A 156 -15.10 -13.78 -22.91
C LYS A 156 -15.08 -12.27 -23.01
N MET A 157 -15.45 -11.75 -24.17
CA MET A 157 -15.35 -10.31 -24.46
C MET A 157 -16.23 -9.46 -23.53
N ASP A 158 -17.42 -9.93 -23.18
CA ASP A 158 -18.32 -9.29 -22.21
C ASP A 158 -17.67 -9.17 -20.83
N SER A 159 -17.02 -10.24 -20.34
CA SER A 159 -16.27 -10.21 -19.07
C SER A 159 -15.07 -9.26 -19.12
N ILE A 160 -14.28 -9.30 -20.21
CA ILE A 160 -13.10 -8.44 -20.40
C ILE A 160 -13.50 -6.95 -20.45
N LEU A 161 -14.60 -6.60 -21.13
CA LEU A 161 -15.08 -5.23 -21.18
C LEU A 161 -15.72 -4.80 -19.85
N ASN A 162 -16.40 -5.72 -19.15
CA ASN A 162 -16.97 -5.43 -17.83
C ASN A 162 -15.87 -5.14 -16.80
N TRP A 163 -14.72 -5.79 -16.88
CA TRP A 163 -13.56 -5.47 -16.04
C TRP A 163 -13.21 -3.97 -16.07
N TYR A 164 -13.26 -3.32 -17.24
CA TYR A 164 -12.96 -1.89 -17.36
C TYR A 164 -14.01 -1.03 -16.64
N VAL A 165 -15.28 -1.46 -16.68
CA VAL A 165 -16.40 -0.78 -15.99
C VAL A 165 -16.26 -0.90 -14.48
N GLU A 166 -15.94 -2.09 -13.98
CA GLU A 166 -15.77 -2.35 -12.55
C GLU A 166 -14.59 -1.58 -11.98
N GLU A 167 -13.44 -1.59 -12.65
CA GLU A 167 -12.28 -0.80 -12.24
C GLU A 167 -12.56 0.69 -12.25
N GLY A 168 -13.19 1.21 -13.32
CA GLY A 168 -13.53 2.62 -13.37
C GLY A 168 -14.45 3.06 -12.23
N THR A 169 -15.37 2.19 -11.82
CA THR A 169 -16.26 2.40 -10.66
C THR A 169 -15.48 2.42 -9.35
N ILE A 170 -14.53 1.48 -9.18
CA ILE A 170 -13.65 1.40 -7.99
C ILE A 170 -12.75 2.64 -7.88
N PHE A 171 -12.15 3.08 -8.99
CA PHE A 171 -11.26 4.24 -9.02
C PHE A 171 -12.01 5.54 -8.70
N LYS A 172 -13.26 5.68 -9.17
CA LYS A 172 -14.13 6.80 -8.78
C LYS A 172 -14.34 6.87 -7.26
N GLY A 173 -14.43 5.72 -6.58
CA GLY A 173 -14.54 5.62 -5.12
C GLY A 173 -13.28 6.07 -4.35
N GLY A 174 -12.15 6.22 -5.04
CA GLY A 174 -10.84 6.54 -4.45
C GLY A 174 -10.08 5.33 -3.96
N SER A 175 -10.36 4.15 -4.51
CA SER A 175 -9.78 2.85 -4.12
C SER A 175 -9.09 2.18 -5.30
N GLY A 176 -8.41 1.07 -5.06
CA GLY A 176 -7.64 0.37 -6.08
C GLY A 176 -7.99 -1.11 -6.20
N ALA A 177 -7.77 -1.67 -7.38
CA ALA A 177 -8.14 -3.04 -7.74
C ALA A 177 -6.95 -3.82 -8.32
N GLY A 178 -6.91 -5.12 -8.06
CA GLY A 178 -6.00 -6.01 -8.76
C GLY A 178 -6.72 -7.18 -9.43
N ILE A 179 -6.08 -7.75 -10.44
CA ILE A 179 -6.65 -8.82 -11.25
C ILE A 179 -5.57 -9.74 -11.82
N ASN A 180 -5.89 -11.04 -11.91
CA ASN A 180 -5.06 -12.01 -12.62
C ASN A 180 -5.65 -12.29 -14.00
N LEU A 181 -4.87 -12.04 -15.06
CA LEU A 181 -5.31 -12.17 -16.45
C LEU A 181 -5.07 -13.56 -17.04
N SER A 182 -4.52 -14.50 -16.28
CA SER A 182 -4.13 -15.83 -16.77
C SER A 182 -5.30 -16.71 -17.19
N ARG A 183 -6.55 -16.29 -16.88
CA ARG A 183 -7.76 -16.93 -17.39
C ARG A 183 -8.04 -16.58 -18.85
N ILE A 184 -7.55 -15.45 -19.35
CA ILE A 184 -7.71 -15.01 -20.75
C ILE A 184 -6.75 -15.81 -21.62
N ARG A 185 -7.24 -16.35 -22.74
CA ARG A 185 -6.39 -17.11 -23.67
C ARG A 185 -5.25 -16.25 -24.23
N SER A 186 -4.14 -16.89 -24.50
CA SER A 186 -2.93 -16.27 -25.04
C SER A 186 -3.06 -15.82 -26.49
N SER A 187 -2.17 -14.92 -26.91
CA SER A 187 -2.02 -14.48 -28.30
C SER A 187 -1.63 -15.62 -29.26
N LYS A 188 -1.22 -16.77 -28.72
CA LYS A 188 -0.80 -17.95 -29.47
C LYS A 188 -1.95 -18.92 -29.75
N GLU A 189 -3.11 -18.73 -29.11
CA GLU A 189 -4.27 -19.59 -29.25
C GLU A 189 -5.24 -19.09 -30.34
N PHE A 190 -5.89 -20.04 -31.03
CA PHE A 190 -6.84 -19.74 -32.10
C PHE A 190 -8.23 -19.37 -31.59
N LEU A 191 -8.94 -18.54 -32.36
CA LEU A 191 -10.35 -18.23 -32.15
C LEU A 191 -11.24 -19.18 -32.96
N LYS A 192 -12.44 -19.48 -32.43
CA LYS A 192 -13.42 -20.36 -33.11
C LYS A 192 -13.82 -19.89 -34.51
N GLY A 193 -13.76 -18.58 -34.78
CA GLY A 193 -14.09 -17.96 -36.08
C GLY A 193 -12.90 -17.81 -37.03
N GLY A 194 -11.71 -18.32 -36.69
CA GLY A 194 -10.46 -18.10 -37.42
C GLY A 194 -9.65 -16.92 -36.87
N GLY A 195 -8.34 -16.94 -37.13
CA GLY A 195 -7.38 -15.97 -36.57
C GLY A 195 -6.86 -16.34 -35.18
N THR A 196 -5.89 -15.59 -34.69
CA THR A 196 -5.31 -15.71 -33.34
C THR A 196 -5.95 -14.71 -32.39
N ALA A 197 -5.99 -15.04 -31.09
CA ALA A 197 -6.46 -14.11 -30.08
C ALA A 197 -5.50 -12.93 -29.89
N SER A 198 -5.98 -11.83 -29.31
CA SER A 198 -5.13 -10.67 -28.99
C SER A 198 -4.22 -10.90 -27.78
N GLY A 199 -4.57 -11.83 -26.89
CA GLY A 199 -3.86 -12.10 -25.63
C GLY A 199 -4.13 -11.07 -24.51
N PRO A 200 -3.88 -11.44 -23.24
CA PRO A 200 -4.09 -10.57 -22.08
C PRO A 200 -3.29 -9.25 -22.12
N VAL A 201 -2.07 -9.25 -22.63
CA VAL A 201 -1.20 -8.05 -22.68
C VAL A 201 -1.81 -6.95 -23.55
N SER A 202 -2.49 -7.32 -24.64
CA SER A 202 -3.21 -6.36 -25.49
C SER A 202 -4.40 -5.72 -24.77
N PHE A 203 -5.18 -6.49 -23.99
CA PHE A 203 -6.30 -5.93 -23.22
C PHE A 203 -5.82 -5.08 -22.05
N MET A 204 -4.74 -5.50 -21.38
CA MET A 204 -4.06 -4.71 -20.35
C MET A 204 -3.70 -3.31 -20.84
N ARG A 205 -3.22 -3.16 -22.09
CA ARG A 205 -2.94 -1.86 -22.70
C ARG A 205 -4.17 -0.95 -22.77
N GLY A 206 -5.32 -1.50 -23.12
CA GLY A 206 -6.59 -0.77 -23.16
C GLY A 206 -7.06 -0.36 -21.75
N ALA A 207 -6.95 -1.27 -20.78
CA ALA A 207 -7.30 -0.99 -19.38
C ALA A 207 -6.39 0.09 -18.77
N ASP A 208 -5.10 0.08 -19.08
CA ASP A 208 -4.13 1.08 -18.65
C ASP A 208 -4.51 2.50 -19.14
N ALA A 209 -4.85 2.64 -20.42
CA ALA A 209 -5.31 3.92 -20.97
C ALA A 209 -6.62 4.40 -20.33
N SER A 210 -7.54 3.47 -20.00
CA SER A 210 -8.76 3.78 -19.27
C SER A 210 -8.46 4.32 -17.87
N ALA A 211 -7.57 3.64 -17.13
CA ALA A 211 -7.15 4.05 -15.79
C ALA A 211 -6.50 5.46 -15.80
N GLY A 212 -5.63 5.74 -16.77
CA GLY A 212 -4.98 7.05 -16.91
C GLY A 212 -5.95 8.23 -17.18
N THR A 213 -7.15 7.94 -17.69
CA THR A 213 -8.18 8.97 -17.95
C THR A 213 -9.02 9.30 -16.71
N ILE A 214 -9.13 8.38 -15.76
CA ILE A 214 -10.02 8.52 -14.61
C ILE A 214 -9.29 9.25 -13.49
N LYS A 215 -9.64 10.52 -13.29
CA LYS A 215 -9.27 11.31 -12.10
C LYS A 215 -10.45 11.25 -11.12
N SER A 216 -10.25 10.77 -9.89
CA SER A 216 -11.31 10.82 -8.87
C SER A 216 -11.59 12.29 -8.51
N GLY A 217 -12.63 12.88 -9.09
CA GLY A 217 -13.02 14.28 -8.83
C GLY A 217 -13.15 14.54 -7.32
N GLY A 218 -12.46 15.58 -6.82
CA GLY A 218 -12.48 15.99 -5.41
C GLY A 218 -11.60 15.17 -4.45
N LYS A 219 -11.02 14.05 -4.90
CA LYS A 219 -10.09 13.20 -4.13
C LYS A 219 -8.79 13.15 -4.92
N THR A 220 -7.72 13.76 -4.44
CA THR A 220 -6.42 13.88 -5.15
C THR A 220 -5.66 12.54 -5.28
N ARG A 221 -6.28 11.49 -5.83
CA ARG A 221 -5.70 10.14 -5.97
C ARG A 221 -5.73 9.70 -7.44
N ARG A 222 -4.58 9.29 -7.98
CA ARG A 222 -4.48 8.59 -9.28
C ARG A 222 -5.05 7.17 -9.12
N ALA A 223 -5.56 6.57 -10.20
CA ALA A 223 -5.98 5.17 -10.20
C ALA A 223 -4.82 4.27 -9.75
N ALA A 224 -5.12 3.24 -8.95
CA ALA A 224 -4.13 2.28 -8.46
C ALA A 224 -4.56 0.87 -8.87
N LYS A 225 -3.73 0.19 -9.67
CA LYS A 225 -4.04 -1.08 -10.32
C LYS A 225 -2.92 -2.10 -10.14
N MET A 226 -3.29 -3.37 -9.95
CA MET A 226 -2.37 -4.52 -10.05
C MET A 226 -2.80 -5.42 -11.21
N VAL A 227 -1.84 -5.85 -12.03
CA VAL A 227 -2.05 -6.86 -13.07
C VAL A 227 -1.10 -8.02 -12.84
N ILE A 228 -1.67 -9.23 -12.86
CA ILE A 228 -0.93 -10.46 -12.58
C ILE A 228 -1.04 -11.40 -13.78
N LEU A 229 0.07 -12.07 -14.09
CA LEU A 229 0.11 -13.17 -15.06
C LEU A 229 0.92 -14.34 -14.48
N ASN A 230 0.41 -15.56 -14.63
CA ASN A 230 1.05 -16.78 -14.18
C ASN A 230 2.24 -17.11 -15.08
N VAL A 231 3.29 -17.67 -14.48
CA VAL A 231 4.58 -17.92 -15.14
C VAL A 231 4.53 -18.96 -16.27
N ASP A 232 3.50 -19.82 -16.29
CA ASP A 232 3.25 -20.80 -17.34
C ASP A 232 2.39 -20.28 -18.50
N HIS A 233 1.95 -19.02 -18.45
CA HIS A 233 1.12 -18.45 -19.51
C HIS A 233 1.94 -18.19 -20.80
N PRO A 234 1.44 -18.50 -22.02
CA PRO A 234 2.23 -18.36 -23.26
C PRO A 234 2.66 -16.94 -23.63
N ASP A 235 1.97 -15.92 -23.10
CA ASP A 235 2.33 -14.50 -23.27
C ASP A 235 3.22 -13.94 -22.14
N ILE A 236 3.76 -14.80 -21.25
CA ILE A 236 4.54 -14.35 -20.09
C ILE A 236 5.75 -13.49 -20.45
N GLU A 237 6.47 -13.83 -21.53
CA GLU A 237 7.61 -13.04 -21.98
C GLU A 237 7.18 -11.63 -22.44
N GLU A 238 6.04 -11.48 -23.12
CA GLU A 238 5.53 -10.16 -23.50
C GLU A 238 5.14 -9.34 -22.26
N PHE A 239 4.52 -9.98 -21.27
CA PHE A 239 4.13 -9.36 -20.02
C PHE A 239 5.34 -8.88 -19.20
N ILE A 240 6.40 -9.69 -19.09
CA ILE A 240 7.64 -9.33 -18.40
C ILE A 240 8.26 -8.07 -19.02
N TRP A 241 8.37 -8.03 -20.35
CA TRP A 241 9.11 -6.97 -21.03
C TRP A 241 8.31 -5.68 -21.29
N CYS A 242 6.98 -5.69 -21.13
CA CYS A 242 6.14 -4.59 -21.59
C CYS A 242 6.51 -3.23 -20.95
N LYS A 243 6.72 -3.17 -19.64
CA LYS A 243 7.07 -1.92 -18.93
C LYS A 243 8.51 -1.51 -19.14
N SER A 244 9.45 -2.46 -19.18
CA SER A 244 10.87 -2.14 -19.44
C SER A 244 11.07 -1.53 -20.84
N ARG A 245 10.34 -2.01 -21.84
CA ARG A 245 10.36 -1.42 -23.20
C ARG A 245 9.80 0.01 -23.22
N GLU A 246 8.70 0.24 -22.50
CA GLU A 246 8.12 1.58 -22.37
C GLU A 246 9.02 2.54 -21.56
N GLU A 247 9.77 2.04 -20.57
CA GLU A 247 10.80 2.80 -19.84
C GLU A 247 11.96 3.22 -20.76
N LYS A 248 12.43 2.30 -21.63
CA LYS A 248 13.43 2.62 -22.67
C LYS A 248 12.92 3.71 -23.63
N LYS A 249 11.65 3.64 -24.02
CA LYS A 249 10.99 4.68 -24.82
C LYS A 249 10.91 6.00 -24.05
N ALA A 250 10.59 5.98 -22.76
CA ALA A 250 10.53 7.20 -21.95
C ALA A 250 11.90 7.89 -21.85
N ARG A 251 12.98 7.12 -21.67
CA ARG A 251 14.36 7.63 -21.70
C ARG A 251 14.70 8.27 -23.04
N ALA A 252 14.41 7.59 -24.15
CA ALA A 252 14.65 8.12 -25.49
C ALA A 252 13.87 9.41 -25.78
N LEU A 253 12.62 9.53 -25.30
CA LEU A 253 11.81 10.75 -25.44
C LEU A 253 12.37 11.89 -24.57
N ARG A 254 12.73 11.62 -23.32
CA ARG A 254 13.40 12.62 -22.47
C ARG A 254 14.67 13.15 -23.13
N ASP A 255 15.51 12.26 -23.66
CA ASP A 255 16.78 12.63 -24.31
C ASP A 255 16.54 13.39 -25.62
N ALA A 256 15.37 13.25 -26.23
CA ALA A 256 14.91 14.04 -27.38
C ALA A 256 14.23 15.37 -26.98
N GLY A 257 14.17 15.71 -25.68
CA GLY A 257 13.65 16.98 -25.17
C GLY A 257 12.17 16.99 -24.80
N PHE A 258 11.50 15.83 -24.74
CA PHE A 258 10.12 15.74 -24.25
C PHE A 258 10.07 15.80 -22.71
N ASP A 259 8.98 16.36 -22.17
CA ASP A 259 8.75 16.51 -20.74
C ASP A 259 8.23 15.19 -20.14
N MET A 260 9.18 14.36 -19.72
CA MET A 260 8.96 13.03 -19.15
C MET A 260 8.98 13.02 -17.60
N ASP A 261 8.86 14.18 -16.96
CA ASP A 261 8.70 14.25 -15.50
C ASP A 261 7.34 13.69 -15.03
N LEU A 262 7.19 13.45 -13.72
CA LEU A 262 5.98 12.82 -13.13
C LEU A 262 4.65 13.53 -13.42
N ASP A 263 4.72 14.83 -13.70
CA ASP A 263 3.59 15.71 -14.06
C ASP A 263 3.81 16.34 -15.46
N GLY A 264 4.80 15.84 -16.21
CA GLY A 264 5.14 16.36 -17.52
C GLY A 264 4.05 16.11 -18.55
N ALA A 265 3.96 16.96 -19.57
CA ALA A 265 2.91 16.85 -20.57
C ALA A 265 3.01 15.54 -21.40
N ASP A 266 4.22 15.05 -21.63
CA ASP A 266 4.51 13.98 -22.58
C ASP A 266 4.50 12.57 -21.95
N ILE A 267 4.59 12.47 -20.62
CA ILE A 267 4.57 11.19 -19.88
C ILE A 267 3.28 10.39 -20.14
N THR A 268 2.19 11.06 -20.49
CA THR A 268 0.89 10.46 -20.78
C THR A 268 0.88 9.57 -22.04
N SER A 269 1.92 9.66 -22.88
CA SER A 269 2.09 8.85 -24.09
C SER A 269 2.73 7.46 -23.84
N ILE A 270 3.21 7.21 -22.62
CA ILE A 270 3.85 5.97 -22.22
C ILE A 270 2.80 4.98 -21.73
N GLN A 271 2.85 3.76 -22.24
CA GLN A 271 1.87 2.72 -21.92
C GLN A 271 2.27 1.95 -20.65
N TYR A 272 1.28 1.30 -20.04
CA TYR A 272 1.41 0.40 -18.87
C TYR A 272 1.94 1.07 -17.60
N GLN A 273 1.82 2.40 -17.50
CA GLN A 273 2.34 3.16 -16.35
C GLN A 273 1.35 3.26 -15.19
N ASN A 274 0.07 2.96 -15.41
CA ASN A 274 -0.98 3.09 -14.39
C ASN A 274 -1.22 1.79 -13.60
N ALA A 275 -0.43 0.75 -13.85
CA ALA A 275 -0.50 -0.54 -13.16
C ALA A 275 0.84 -0.96 -12.59
N ASN A 276 0.82 -1.56 -11.41
CA ASN A 276 1.87 -2.45 -10.95
C ASN A 276 1.69 -3.81 -11.63
N ASN A 277 2.79 -4.41 -12.10
CA ASN A 277 2.75 -5.74 -12.70
C ASN A 277 3.40 -6.75 -11.76
N SER A 278 2.86 -7.96 -11.68
CA SER A 278 3.49 -9.06 -10.96
C SER A 278 3.41 -10.38 -11.71
N VAL A 279 4.51 -11.11 -11.75
CA VAL A 279 4.52 -12.50 -12.20
C VAL A 279 4.18 -13.40 -11.03
N ARG A 280 3.28 -14.35 -11.25
CA ARG A 280 2.85 -15.30 -10.24
C ARG A 280 3.48 -16.67 -10.50
N VAL A 281 4.30 -17.13 -9.55
CA VAL A 281 5.16 -18.32 -9.67
C VAL A 281 4.77 -19.38 -8.65
N THR A 282 4.92 -20.66 -9.01
CA THR A 282 4.70 -21.80 -8.11
C THR A 282 6.02 -22.30 -7.52
N ASP A 283 5.95 -23.10 -6.46
CA ASP A 283 7.13 -23.82 -5.94
C ASP A 283 7.76 -24.72 -7.00
N GLU A 284 6.96 -25.30 -7.90
CA GLU A 284 7.46 -26.11 -9.03
C GLU A 284 8.34 -25.29 -9.97
N PHE A 285 7.91 -24.07 -10.33
CA PHE A 285 8.73 -23.17 -11.14
C PHE A 285 10.00 -22.76 -10.41
N MET A 286 9.90 -22.37 -9.15
CA MET A 286 11.06 -21.93 -8.37
C MET A 286 12.07 -23.06 -8.18
N GLN A 287 11.59 -24.30 -7.96
CA GLN A 287 12.45 -25.48 -7.91
C GLN A 287 13.10 -25.76 -9.27
N ALA A 288 12.37 -25.64 -10.37
CA ALA A 288 12.92 -25.79 -11.73
C ALA A 288 14.02 -24.76 -12.03
N VAL A 289 13.93 -23.54 -11.50
CA VAL A 289 14.99 -22.50 -11.61
C VAL A 289 16.26 -22.95 -10.88
N VAL A 290 16.12 -23.43 -9.65
CA VAL A 290 17.23 -23.91 -8.82
C VAL A 290 17.91 -25.12 -9.46
N ASP A 291 17.10 -26.09 -9.91
CA ASP A 291 17.56 -27.34 -10.52
C ASP A 291 17.98 -27.18 -11.99
N ASP A 292 17.78 -25.98 -12.55
CA ASP A 292 18.17 -25.60 -13.92
C ASP A 292 17.50 -26.46 -15.01
N THR A 293 16.22 -26.80 -14.79
CA THR A 293 15.42 -27.64 -15.67
C THR A 293 14.55 -26.83 -16.64
N ASP A 294 13.92 -27.54 -17.58
CA ASP A 294 12.94 -26.95 -18.50
C ASP A 294 11.63 -26.56 -17.79
N TRP A 295 10.96 -25.57 -18.37
CA TRP A 295 9.63 -25.08 -18.01
C TRP A 295 8.74 -25.02 -19.24
N HIS A 296 7.46 -25.35 -19.08
CA HIS A 296 6.51 -25.42 -20.18
C HIS A 296 5.48 -24.31 -20.09
N LEU A 297 5.36 -23.51 -21.16
CA LEU A 297 4.27 -22.57 -21.34
C LEU A 297 3.07 -23.30 -21.92
N ARG A 298 1.91 -23.20 -21.27
CA ARG A 298 0.74 -24.03 -21.54
C ARG A 298 -0.42 -23.19 -22.05
N ALA A 299 -1.05 -23.65 -23.12
CA ALA A 299 -2.28 -23.06 -23.63
C ALA A 299 -3.36 -23.06 -22.54
N VAL A 300 -4.08 -21.95 -22.39
CA VAL A 300 -5.06 -21.76 -21.32
C VAL A 300 -6.28 -22.68 -21.53
N HIS A 301 -6.67 -22.92 -22.79
CA HIS A 301 -7.90 -23.65 -23.09
C HIS A 301 -7.79 -25.17 -22.90
N ASP A 302 -6.65 -25.78 -23.25
CA ASP A 302 -6.48 -27.24 -23.27
C ASP A 302 -5.22 -27.76 -22.56
N GLY A 303 -4.37 -26.86 -22.04
CA GLY A 303 -3.14 -27.21 -21.33
C GLY A 303 -2.01 -27.73 -22.23
N ALA A 304 -2.16 -27.70 -23.56
CA ALA A 304 -1.14 -28.12 -24.50
C ALA A 304 0.13 -27.27 -24.35
N ILE A 305 1.30 -27.89 -24.49
CA ILE A 305 2.58 -27.17 -24.45
C ILE A 305 2.71 -26.34 -25.72
N VAL A 306 2.75 -25.02 -25.56
CA VAL A 306 2.94 -24.05 -26.64
C VAL A 306 4.44 -23.81 -26.89
N LYS A 307 5.22 -23.72 -25.80
CA LYS A 307 6.66 -23.48 -25.84
C LYS A 307 7.34 -24.09 -24.61
N THR A 308 8.51 -24.66 -24.79
CA THR A 308 9.40 -25.07 -23.70
C THR A 308 10.57 -24.09 -23.62
N ILE A 309 10.92 -23.66 -22.41
CA ILE A 309 12.00 -22.70 -22.12
C ILE A 309 12.74 -23.20 -20.90
N ARG A 310 14.04 -22.92 -20.78
CA ARG A 310 14.74 -23.17 -19.52
C ARG A 310 14.17 -22.29 -18.40
N ALA A 311 13.85 -22.85 -17.24
CA ALA A 311 13.24 -22.10 -16.14
C ALA A 311 14.13 -20.92 -15.70
N ARG A 312 15.43 -21.15 -15.62
CA ARG A 312 16.44 -20.13 -15.29
C ARG A 312 16.47 -18.97 -16.28
N ASP A 313 16.31 -19.24 -17.57
CA ASP A 313 16.27 -18.18 -18.58
C ASP A 313 15.05 -17.29 -18.41
N LEU A 314 13.89 -17.88 -18.09
CA LEU A 314 12.67 -17.11 -17.80
C LEU A 314 12.82 -16.29 -16.51
N MET A 315 13.42 -16.88 -15.46
CA MET A 315 13.72 -16.17 -14.22
C MET A 315 14.69 -15.00 -14.43
N ARG A 316 15.69 -15.18 -15.30
CA ARG A 316 16.62 -14.12 -15.71
C ARG A 316 15.90 -12.99 -16.43
N GLN A 317 14.93 -13.29 -17.30
CA GLN A 317 14.12 -12.26 -17.95
C GLN A 317 13.30 -11.45 -16.93
N ILE A 318 12.66 -12.12 -15.96
CA ILE A 318 11.91 -11.46 -14.87
C ILE A 318 12.84 -10.49 -14.14
N SER A 319 13.97 -11.01 -13.65
CA SER A 319 14.93 -10.24 -12.83
C SER A 319 15.56 -9.07 -13.60
N GLN A 320 15.85 -9.25 -14.89
CA GLN A 320 16.35 -8.18 -15.76
C GLN A 320 15.30 -7.07 -15.94
N ALA A 321 14.04 -7.41 -16.20
CA ALA A 321 12.99 -6.39 -16.33
C ALA A 321 12.78 -5.63 -15.00
N THR A 322 12.73 -6.35 -13.87
CA THR A 322 12.65 -5.74 -12.53
C THR A 322 13.85 -4.82 -12.27
N TRP A 323 15.06 -5.22 -12.66
CA TRP A 323 16.25 -4.38 -12.53
C TRP A 323 16.19 -3.12 -13.41
N GLU A 324 15.63 -3.24 -14.62
CA GLU A 324 15.51 -2.14 -15.57
C GLU A 324 14.42 -1.13 -15.19
N CYS A 325 13.31 -1.55 -14.58
CA CYS A 325 12.17 -0.65 -14.34
C CYS A 325 11.31 -0.98 -13.10
N ALA A 326 11.82 -1.72 -12.11
CA ALA A 326 11.11 -2.13 -10.89
C ALA A 326 9.84 -2.98 -11.10
N ASP A 327 9.59 -3.46 -12.31
CA ASP A 327 8.46 -4.31 -12.67
C ASP A 327 8.93 -5.42 -13.63
N PRO A 328 8.35 -6.63 -13.57
CA PRO A 328 7.28 -7.03 -12.65
C PRO A 328 7.81 -7.34 -11.25
N GLY A 329 6.96 -7.22 -10.23
CA GLY A 329 7.16 -7.88 -8.94
C GLY A 329 6.88 -9.38 -9.02
N MET A 330 6.99 -10.08 -7.90
CA MET A 330 6.73 -11.52 -7.82
C MET A 330 5.71 -11.88 -6.74
N GLN A 331 4.83 -12.83 -7.05
CA GLN A 331 3.89 -13.45 -6.12
C GLN A 331 4.10 -14.96 -6.05
N PHE A 332 4.28 -15.50 -4.85
CA PHE A 332 4.59 -16.91 -4.61
C PHE A 332 3.30 -17.69 -4.37
N ASP A 333 2.74 -18.19 -5.45
CA ASP A 333 1.40 -18.75 -5.54
C ASP A 333 1.14 -19.93 -4.60
N THR A 334 2.10 -20.86 -4.50
CA THR A 334 1.99 -22.02 -3.62
C THR A 334 2.04 -21.60 -2.16
N THR A 335 2.99 -20.74 -1.78
CA THR A 335 3.07 -20.12 -0.44
C THR A 335 1.77 -19.39 -0.07
N ILE A 336 1.24 -18.57 -0.98
CA ILE A 336 -0.01 -17.82 -0.74
C ILE A 336 -1.16 -18.77 -0.44
N ASN A 337 -1.36 -19.81 -1.26
CA ASN A 337 -2.47 -20.75 -1.08
C ASN A 337 -2.24 -21.73 0.08
N HIS A 338 -1.00 -21.95 0.52
CA HIS A 338 -0.70 -22.73 1.73
C HIS A 338 -1.31 -22.09 2.98
N TRP A 339 -1.26 -20.75 3.07
CA TRP A 339 -1.83 -19.95 4.16
C TRP A 339 -3.29 -19.52 3.92
N HIS A 340 -3.96 -20.07 2.91
CA HIS A 340 -5.34 -19.69 2.57
C HIS A 340 -6.35 -20.35 3.51
N THR A 341 -7.26 -19.53 4.03
CA THR A 341 -8.26 -19.91 5.02
C THR A 341 -9.58 -20.37 4.39
N ALA A 342 -9.82 -20.07 3.11
CA ALA A 342 -11.09 -20.35 2.43
C ALA A 342 -10.95 -21.18 1.14
N CYS A 343 -10.04 -22.17 1.16
CA CYS A 343 -9.68 -22.99 -0.01
C CYS A 343 -10.84 -23.76 -0.64
N ASN A 344 -11.84 -24.19 0.16
CA ASN A 344 -12.95 -24.99 -0.37
C ASN A 344 -13.95 -24.14 -1.17
N THR A 345 -13.99 -22.82 -0.94
CA THR A 345 -14.85 -21.93 -1.73
C THR A 345 -14.20 -21.47 -3.02
N GLY A 346 -12.91 -21.13 -2.97
CA GLY A 346 -12.22 -20.61 -4.13
C GLY A 346 -10.74 -20.40 -3.87
N ARG A 347 -9.99 -20.31 -4.97
CA ARG A 347 -8.55 -20.12 -4.94
C ARG A 347 -8.19 -18.64 -4.82
N ILE A 348 -7.09 -18.31 -4.16
CA ILE A 348 -6.50 -16.96 -4.26
C ILE A 348 -5.76 -16.89 -5.60
N ASN A 349 -6.28 -16.11 -6.56
CA ASN A 349 -5.65 -15.95 -7.87
C ASN A 349 -4.82 -14.67 -7.98
N GLY A 350 -5.11 -13.67 -7.16
CA GLY A 350 -4.42 -12.39 -7.23
C GLY A 350 -4.32 -11.68 -5.90
N SER A 351 -3.97 -10.39 -5.99
CA SER A 351 -3.89 -9.47 -4.86
C SER A 351 -4.47 -8.12 -5.28
N ASN A 352 -4.56 -7.19 -4.33
CA ASN A 352 -4.81 -5.77 -4.60
C ASN A 352 -3.55 -5.06 -5.17
N PRO A 353 -3.62 -3.74 -5.47
CA PRO A 353 -2.52 -2.95 -6.06
C PRO A 353 -1.15 -3.03 -5.37
N CYS A 354 -1.14 -3.16 -4.04
CA CYS A 354 0.06 -3.09 -3.22
C CYS A 354 0.51 -4.46 -2.69
N SER A 355 -0.16 -5.54 -3.13
CA SER A 355 0.14 -6.95 -2.81
C SER A 355 0.02 -7.35 -1.33
N GLU A 356 -0.64 -6.56 -0.49
CA GLU A 356 -0.88 -6.86 0.93
C GLU A 356 -2.19 -7.61 1.19
N TYR A 357 -3.22 -7.41 0.35
CA TYR A 357 -4.49 -8.12 0.46
C TYR A 357 -4.55 -9.28 -0.53
N MET A 358 -4.79 -10.48 -0.01
CA MET A 358 -4.82 -11.72 -0.78
C MET A 358 -5.97 -12.61 -0.31
N HIS A 359 -7.02 -12.68 -1.13
CA HIS A 359 -8.16 -13.56 -0.89
C HIS A 359 -8.78 -13.96 -2.24
N ILE A 360 -9.88 -14.73 -2.22
CA ILE A 360 -10.64 -15.11 -3.42
C ILE A 360 -11.04 -13.88 -4.26
N ASP A 361 -11.21 -14.08 -5.56
CA ASP A 361 -11.58 -13.01 -6.48
C ASP A 361 -12.95 -12.39 -6.17
N ASN A 362 -13.19 -11.19 -6.70
CA ASN A 362 -14.38 -10.37 -6.42
C ASN A 362 -14.58 -10.19 -4.92
N SER A 363 -13.58 -9.65 -4.24
CA SER A 363 -13.61 -9.43 -2.80
C SER A 363 -12.96 -8.10 -2.44
N ALA A 364 -13.19 -7.62 -1.23
CA ALA A 364 -12.66 -6.37 -0.73
C ALA A 364 -12.10 -6.50 0.68
N CYS A 365 -11.20 -5.58 1.05
CA CYS A 365 -10.60 -5.52 2.37
C CYS A 365 -10.70 -4.12 2.98
N ASN A 366 -11.13 -4.06 4.24
CA ASN A 366 -11.09 -2.86 5.07
C ASN A 366 -9.76 -2.85 5.84
N LEU A 367 -8.99 -1.78 5.75
CA LEU A 367 -7.65 -1.69 6.36
C LEU A 367 -7.62 -0.71 7.53
N ALA A 368 -6.76 -0.99 8.50
CA ALA A 368 -6.40 -0.06 9.56
C ALA A 368 -4.93 -0.27 9.93
N SER A 369 -4.30 0.74 10.51
CA SER A 369 -2.91 0.64 10.94
C SER A 369 -2.72 1.29 12.30
N ILE A 370 -2.07 0.57 13.20
CA ILE A 370 -1.69 1.01 14.55
C ILE A 370 -0.33 1.70 14.52
N ASN A 371 -0.17 2.83 15.21
CA ASN A 371 1.10 3.52 15.34
C ASN A 371 1.91 2.92 16.50
N LEU A 372 2.90 2.06 16.20
CA LEU A 372 3.66 1.32 17.22
C LEU A 372 4.38 2.22 18.23
N LEU A 373 4.86 3.39 17.82
CA LEU A 373 5.58 4.31 18.71
C LEU A 373 4.69 4.87 19.83
N ARG A 374 3.35 4.88 19.68
CA ARG A 374 2.43 5.33 20.73
C ARG A 374 2.33 4.35 21.92
N TYR A 375 2.89 3.15 21.78
CA TYR A 375 2.92 2.12 22.81
C TYR A 375 4.31 1.94 23.42
N LEU A 376 5.32 2.70 22.99
CA LEU A 376 6.62 2.69 23.63
C LEU A 376 6.66 3.79 24.69
N GLY A 377 6.78 3.41 25.97
CA GLY A 377 6.94 4.33 27.10
C GLY A 377 8.29 5.06 27.10
N GLU A 378 8.41 6.17 27.82
CA GLU A 378 9.65 6.94 27.92
C GLU A 378 10.82 6.12 28.49
N ASP A 379 10.52 5.12 29.31
CA ASP A 379 11.45 4.12 29.85
C ASP A 379 11.91 3.07 28.82
N GLY A 380 11.34 3.09 27.61
CA GLY A 380 11.60 2.12 26.55
C GLY A 380 10.85 0.79 26.72
N VAL A 381 9.85 0.72 27.59
CA VAL A 381 8.99 -0.46 27.75
C VAL A 381 7.81 -0.38 26.77
N PHE A 382 7.53 -1.48 26.08
CA PHE A 382 6.38 -1.59 25.18
C PHE A 382 5.11 -1.94 25.97
N ASP A 383 4.09 -1.10 25.89
CA ASP A 383 2.80 -1.27 26.55
C ASP A 383 1.92 -2.28 25.80
N ILE A 384 2.05 -3.54 26.23
CA ILE A 384 1.37 -4.70 25.67
C ILE A 384 -0.16 -4.59 25.83
N GLU A 385 -0.63 -4.13 26.98
CA GLU A 385 -2.07 -4.11 27.28
C GLU A 385 -2.78 -2.99 26.52
N ALA A 386 -2.18 -1.81 26.43
CA ALA A 386 -2.67 -0.76 25.54
C ALA A 386 -2.70 -1.22 24.08
N TYR A 387 -1.67 -1.94 23.63
CA TYR A 387 -1.62 -2.45 22.25
C TYR A 387 -2.74 -3.45 21.97
N LYS A 388 -2.94 -4.44 22.86
CA LYS A 388 -4.05 -5.40 22.80
C LYS A 388 -5.42 -4.73 22.80
N HIS A 389 -5.61 -3.73 23.66
CA HIS A 389 -6.86 -2.98 23.72
C HIS A 389 -7.15 -2.22 22.41
N THR A 390 -6.13 -1.55 21.83
CA THR A 390 -6.33 -0.90 20.53
C THR A 390 -6.61 -1.89 19.40
N ILE A 391 -5.99 -3.07 19.42
CA ILE A 391 -6.31 -4.16 18.48
C ILE A 391 -7.79 -4.52 18.60
N GLU A 392 -8.32 -4.71 19.81
CA GLU A 392 -9.72 -5.08 20.03
C GLU A 392 -10.70 -4.04 19.47
N ILE A 393 -10.48 -2.75 19.78
CA ILE A 393 -11.35 -1.66 19.34
C ILE A 393 -11.28 -1.49 17.82
N MET A 394 -10.07 -1.42 17.25
CA MET A 394 -9.91 -1.20 15.81
C MET A 394 -10.43 -2.38 15.00
N PHE A 395 -10.16 -3.61 15.44
CA PHE A 395 -10.63 -4.80 14.76
C PHE A 395 -12.15 -4.92 14.80
N THR A 396 -12.78 -4.63 15.94
CA THR A 396 -14.25 -4.59 16.08
C THR A 396 -14.86 -3.51 15.18
N ALA A 397 -14.25 -2.31 15.12
CA ALA A 397 -14.70 -1.25 14.23
C ALA A 397 -14.62 -1.66 12.75
N GLN A 398 -13.51 -2.27 12.32
CA GLN A 398 -13.35 -2.80 10.97
C GLN A 398 -14.40 -3.87 10.63
N GLU A 399 -14.72 -4.75 11.58
CA GLU A 399 -15.73 -5.80 11.44
C GLU A 399 -17.15 -5.23 11.28
N ILE A 400 -17.52 -4.20 12.05
CA ILE A 400 -18.82 -3.52 11.93
C ILE A 400 -18.96 -2.86 10.54
N LEU A 401 -17.88 -2.25 10.03
CA LEU A 401 -17.86 -1.63 8.70
C LEU A 401 -18.23 -2.61 7.58
N VAL A 402 -17.81 -3.88 7.66
CA VAL A 402 -18.06 -4.89 6.60
C VAL A 402 -19.56 -5.08 6.33
N GLY A 403 -20.37 -5.14 7.38
CA GLY A 403 -21.82 -5.36 7.23
C GLY A 403 -22.54 -4.19 6.56
N ASN A 404 -21.99 -2.99 6.74
CA ASN A 404 -22.65 -1.72 6.49
C ASN A 404 -22.13 -0.94 5.29
N ALA A 405 -20.93 -1.28 4.82
CA ALA A 405 -20.31 -0.58 3.73
C ALA A 405 -21.03 -0.80 2.39
N ASP A 406 -21.01 0.25 1.57
CA ASP A 406 -21.36 0.15 0.17
C ASP A 406 -20.21 -0.48 -0.63
N TYR A 407 -20.56 -1.36 -1.56
CA TYR A 407 -19.62 -2.04 -2.43
C TYR A 407 -19.88 -1.69 -3.90
N PRO A 408 -18.81 -1.58 -4.73
CA PRO A 408 -18.91 -1.10 -6.10
C PRO A 408 -19.63 -2.07 -7.03
N THR A 409 -19.63 -3.36 -6.71
CA THR A 409 -20.33 -4.40 -7.49
C THR A 409 -21.00 -5.40 -6.56
N VAL A 410 -22.06 -6.06 -7.06
CA VAL A 410 -22.80 -7.08 -6.31
C VAL A 410 -21.88 -8.26 -5.92
N PRO A 411 -21.09 -8.88 -6.83
CA PRO A 411 -20.20 -9.98 -6.47
C PRO A 411 -19.20 -9.64 -5.36
N ILE A 412 -18.62 -8.43 -5.40
CA ILE A 412 -17.72 -7.94 -4.36
C ILE A 412 -18.45 -7.81 -3.03
N GLY A 413 -19.65 -7.22 -3.03
CA GLY A 413 -20.46 -7.06 -1.83
C GLY A 413 -20.87 -8.39 -1.21
N ASP A 414 -21.24 -9.37 -2.02
CA ASP A 414 -21.65 -10.70 -1.55
C ASP A 414 -20.48 -11.44 -0.89
N ASN A 415 -19.32 -11.50 -1.56
CA ASN A 415 -18.13 -12.14 -1.01
C ASN A 415 -17.60 -11.41 0.22
N SER A 416 -17.57 -10.08 0.22
CA SER A 416 -17.08 -9.29 1.36
C SER A 416 -17.94 -9.52 2.60
N ARG A 417 -19.26 -9.64 2.46
CA ARG A 417 -20.16 -9.98 3.56
C ARG A 417 -20.07 -11.45 3.98
N LYS A 418 -19.87 -12.37 3.02
CA LYS A 418 -19.74 -13.82 3.29
C LYS A 418 -18.46 -14.16 4.06
N PHE A 419 -17.35 -13.49 3.75
CA PHE A 419 -16.01 -13.84 4.26
C PHE A 419 -15.41 -12.81 5.22
N ARG A 420 -15.87 -11.56 5.19
CA ARG A 420 -15.57 -10.53 6.19
C ARG A 420 -14.06 -10.28 6.34
N GLN A 421 -13.38 -10.07 5.21
CA GLN A 421 -11.93 -9.89 5.17
C GLN A 421 -11.52 -8.54 5.75
N LEU A 422 -10.62 -8.58 6.72
CA LEU A 422 -10.02 -7.40 7.35
C LEU A 422 -8.50 -7.39 7.13
N GLY A 423 -7.92 -6.21 7.25
CA GLY A 423 -6.48 -6.00 7.19
C GLY A 423 -6.03 -5.02 8.25
N LEU A 424 -5.96 -5.48 9.50
CA LEU A 424 -5.29 -4.76 10.57
C LEU A 424 -3.78 -4.89 10.39
N GLY A 425 -3.08 -3.76 10.42
CA GLY A 425 -1.63 -3.70 10.35
C GLY A 425 -1.08 -2.66 11.33
N TYR A 426 0.17 -2.28 11.11
CA TYR A 426 0.82 -1.22 11.87
C TYR A 426 1.67 -0.32 10.98
N ALA A 427 2.10 0.81 11.53
CA ALA A 427 3.16 1.67 11.00
C ALA A 427 4.24 1.86 12.08
N ASN A 428 5.32 2.57 11.73
CA ASN A 428 6.37 2.94 12.66
C ASN A 428 7.27 1.80 13.18
N LEU A 429 7.37 0.65 12.48
CA LEU A 429 8.28 -0.42 12.93
C LEU A 429 9.75 0.03 12.93
N GLY A 430 10.23 0.64 11.83
CA GLY A 430 11.61 1.11 11.76
C GLY A 430 11.93 2.16 12.83
N ALA A 431 10.99 3.07 13.08
CA ALA A 431 11.09 4.06 14.14
C ALA A 431 11.10 3.41 15.53
N LEU A 432 10.25 2.41 15.78
CA LEU A 432 10.25 1.67 17.04
C LEU A 432 11.61 1.00 17.32
N LEU A 433 12.18 0.30 16.33
CA LEU A 433 13.49 -0.34 16.47
C LEU A 433 14.59 0.69 16.74
N MET A 434 14.60 1.79 15.98
CA MET A 434 15.54 2.90 16.18
C MET A 434 15.42 3.50 17.60
N ALA A 435 14.20 3.76 18.07
CA ALA A 435 13.94 4.28 19.43
C ALA A 435 14.47 3.38 20.54
N LEU A 436 14.50 2.06 20.29
CA LEU A 436 15.03 1.05 21.20
C LEU A 436 16.55 0.88 21.10
N GLY A 437 17.21 1.57 20.17
CA GLY A 437 18.64 1.42 19.90
C GLY A 437 18.97 0.13 19.14
N LEU A 438 17.99 -0.48 18.44
CA LEU A 438 18.16 -1.71 17.69
C LEU A 438 18.33 -1.42 16.20
N PRO A 439 19.38 -1.93 15.54
CA PRO A 439 19.47 -1.90 14.09
C PRO A 439 18.30 -2.62 13.45
N TYR A 440 17.72 -2.05 12.40
CA TYR A 440 16.62 -2.69 11.67
C TYR A 440 17.04 -4.06 11.10
N ASP A 441 18.27 -4.15 10.59
CA ASP A 441 18.87 -5.39 10.10
C ASP A 441 19.67 -6.09 11.22
N SER A 442 18.97 -6.53 12.27
CA SER A 442 19.52 -7.34 13.37
C SER A 442 18.61 -8.52 13.70
N ASP A 443 19.16 -9.55 14.35
CA ASP A 443 18.35 -10.70 14.77
C ASP A 443 17.38 -10.30 15.89
N GLU A 444 17.80 -9.44 16.81
CA GLU A 444 16.97 -8.83 17.85
C GLU A 444 15.82 -8.02 17.24
N GLY A 445 16.12 -7.16 16.26
CA GLY A 445 15.12 -6.34 15.57
C GLY A 445 14.09 -7.20 14.84
N ARG A 446 14.52 -8.28 14.18
CA ARG A 446 13.64 -9.26 13.53
C ARG A 446 12.78 -10.03 14.52
N ALA A 447 13.36 -10.52 15.61
CA ALA A 447 12.65 -11.28 16.63
C ALA A 447 11.57 -10.41 17.30
N LEU A 448 11.91 -9.16 17.65
CA LEU A 448 10.97 -8.20 18.22
C LEU A 448 9.84 -7.86 17.24
N ALA A 449 10.16 -7.61 15.96
CA ALA A 449 9.16 -7.38 14.93
C ALA A 449 8.21 -8.58 14.76
N GLY A 450 8.76 -9.81 14.77
CA GLY A 450 8.00 -11.04 14.75
C GLY A 450 7.04 -11.15 15.93
N ALA A 451 7.51 -10.87 17.15
CA ALA A 451 6.69 -10.95 18.37
C ALA A 451 5.54 -9.92 18.39
N ILE A 452 5.80 -8.67 17.99
CA ILE A 452 4.76 -7.62 17.89
C ILE A 452 3.72 -8.00 16.83
N THR A 453 4.16 -8.49 15.67
CA THR A 453 3.26 -8.90 14.59
C THR A 453 2.42 -10.11 14.99
N SER A 454 3.04 -11.07 15.69
CA SER A 454 2.39 -12.26 16.24
C SER A 454 1.30 -11.89 17.24
N LEU A 455 1.61 -11.00 18.20
CA LEU A 455 0.64 -10.47 19.14
C LEU A 455 -0.53 -9.79 18.44
N MET A 456 -0.26 -8.93 17.44
CA MET A 456 -1.29 -8.23 16.70
C MET A 456 -2.31 -9.18 16.06
N THR A 457 -1.82 -10.15 15.29
CA THR A 457 -2.69 -11.04 14.52
C THR A 457 -3.36 -12.09 15.40
N GLY A 458 -2.62 -12.67 16.37
CA GLY A 458 -3.20 -13.62 17.32
C GLY A 458 -4.32 -12.98 18.13
N HIS A 459 -4.10 -11.76 18.62
CA HIS A 459 -5.10 -11.05 19.42
C HIS A 459 -6.29 -10.57 18.58
N ALA A 460 -6.06 -10.22 17.32
CA ALA A 460 -7.12 -9.94 16.35
C ALA A 460 -8.01 -11.18 16.09
N TYR A 461 -7.42 -12.38 15.92
CA TYR A 461 -8.21 -13.61 15.77
C TYR A 461 -8.91 -14.03 17.07
N ALA A 462 -8.30 -13.82 18.23
CA ALA A 462 -8.98 -14.02 19.52
C ALA A 462 -10.21 -13.10 19.64
N THR A 463 -10.07 -11.83 19.24
CA THR A 463 -11.19 -10.87 19.15
C THR A 463 -12.24 -11.35 18.15
N SER A 464 -11.82 -11.82 16.98
CA SER A 464 -12.72 -12.38 15.95
C SER A 464 -13.52 -13.58 16.46
N ALA A 465 -12.90 -14.48 17.23
CA ALA A 465 -13.56 -15.63 17.84
C ALA A 465 -14.57 -15.20 18.92
N ARG A 466 -14.22 -14.24 19.79
CA ARG A 466 -15.16 -13.67 20.76
C ARG A 466 -16.37 -13.01 20.07
N THR A 467 -16.12 -12.25 19.00
CA THR A 467 -17.20 -11.68 18.19
C THR A 467 -18.06 -12.78 17.55
N ALA A 468 -17.47 -13.91 17.14
CA ALA A 468 -18.22 -15.05 16.60
C ALA A 468 -19.11 -15.73 17.64
N SER A 469 -18.71 -15.81 18.91
CA SER A 469 -19.57 -16.33 19.99
C SER A 469 -20.91 -15.60 20.09
N ARG A 470 -20.94 -14.31 19.72
CA ARG A 470 -22.14 -13.47 19.72
C ARG A 470 -22.82 -13.40 18.36
N MET A 471 -22.04 -13.10 17.33
CA MET A 471 -22.55 -12.78 15.99
C MET A 471 -22.65 -13.99 15.06
N GLY A 472 -22.13 -15.14 15.50
CA GLY A 472 -21.83 -16.30 14.66
C GLY A 472 -20.54 -16.11 13.85
N PRO A 473 -19.89 -17.20 13.41
CA PRO A 473 -18.74 -17.12 12.51
C PRO A 473 -19.13 -16.53 11.14
N PHE A 474 -18.14 -16.20 10.30
CA PHE A 474 -18.43 -15.76 8.93
C PHE A 474 -19.21 -16.84 8.16
N ALA A 475 -20.07 -16.44 7.23
CA ALA A 475 -21.02 -17.35 6.59
C ALA A 475 -20.33 -18.48 5.79
N GLY A 476 -19.12 -18.25 5.28
CA GLY A 476 -18.30 -19.28 4.63
C GLY A 476 -17.52 -20.20 5.57
N TYR A 477 -17.64 -20.05 6.90
CA TYR A 477 -16.79 -20.77 7.86
C TYR A 477 -17.05 -22.28 7.86
N ALA A 478 -18.31 -22.71 7.88
CA ALA A 478 -18.64 -24.15 7.95
C ALA A 478 -18.01 -24.96 6.80
N GLU A 479 -17.98 -24.38 5.59
CA GLU A 479 -17.35 -24.98 4.40
C GLU A 479 -15.81 -25.02 4.52
N ASN A 480 -15.21 -24.15 5.33
CA ASN A 480 -13.76 -23.90 5.37
C ASN A 480 -13.15 -24.10 6.77
N ALA A 481 -13.88 -24.67 7.73
CA ALA A 481 -13.47 -24.71 9.14
C ALA A 481 -12.13 -25.44 9.32
N GLU A 482 -11.94 -26.57 8.63
CA GLU A 482 -10.68 -27.33 8.66
C GLU A 482 -9.49 -26.47 8.20
N HIS A 483 -9.63 -25.76 7.07
CA HIS A 483 -8.56 -24.90 6.54
C HIS A 483 -8.29 -23.71 7.42
N MET A 484 -9.35 -23.08 7.96
CA MET A 484 -9.23 -21.98 8.89
C MET A 484 -8.47 -22.39 10.14
N LEU A 485 -8.88 -23.47 10.80
CA LEU A 485 -8.23 -23.97 12.02
C LEU A 485 -6.79 -24.44 11.76
N ARG A 486 -6.52 -25.06 10.60
CA ARG A 486 -5.16 -25.41 10.18
C ARG A 486 -4.27 -24.16 10.10
N VAL A 487 -4.71 -23.11 9.41
CA VAL A 487 -3.93 -21.87 9.25
C VAL A 487 -3.71 -21.17 10.59
N LEU A 488 -4.71 -21.11 11.46
CA LEU A 488 -4.54 -20.58 12.82
C LEU A 488 -3.49 -21.38 13.60
N GLY A 489 -3.53 -22.72 13.52
CA GLY A 489 -2.52 -23.59 14.11
C GLY A 489 -1.12 -23.38 13.54
N GLN A 490 -0.99 -23.06 12.24
CA GLN A 490 0.31 -22.74 11.62
C GLN A 490 0.87 -21.42 12.15
N HIS A 491 0.05 -20.39 12.30
CA HIS A 491 0.48 -19.12 12.90
C HIS A 491 0.92 -19.33 14.36
N ARG A 492 0.15 -20.10 15.15
CA ARG A 492 0.51 -20.48 16.52
C ARG A 492 1.84 -21.24 16.57
N ALA A 493 2.04 -22.21 15.68
CA ALA A 493 3.28 -22.97 15.60
C ALA A 493 4.49 -22.07 15.26
N ALA A 494 4.33 -21.12 14.34
CA ALA A 494 5.36 -20.13 14.03
C ALA A 494 5.66 -19.22 15.24
N ALA A 495 4.68 -18.90 16.08
CA ALA A 495 4.89 -18.05 17.25
C ALA A 495 5.76 -18.76 18.31
N ALA A 496 5.72 -20.09 18.35
CA ALA A 496 6.56 -20.90 19.22
C ALA A 496 8.01 -21.02 18.74
N THR A 497 8.34 -20.59 17.51
CA THR A 497 9.71 -20.61 16.98
C THR A 497 10.44 -19.28 17.10
N ILE A 498 9.80 -18.24 17.66
CA ILE A 498 10.47 -16.98 17.95
C ILE A 498 11.49 -17.21 19.06
N ASP A 499 12.72 -16.74 18.86
CA ASP A 499 13.80 -16.86 19.83
C ASP A 499 13.50 -16.08 21.11
N GLU A 500 13.36 -16.78 22.23
CA GLU A 500 13.04 -16.21 23.53
C GLU A 500 14.20 -15.42 24.15
N GLU A 501 15.44 -15.64 23.71
CA GLU A 501 16.60 -14.89 24.19
C GLU A 501 16.67 -13.48 23.61
N LEU A 502 16.00 -13.25 22.46
CA LEU A 502 16.08 -12.00 21.69
C LEU A 502 14.88 -11.06 21.91
N VAL A 503 13.86 -11.49 22.67
CA VAL A 503 12.60 -10.74 22.84
C VAL A 503 12.26 -10.59 24.32
N PRO A 504 11.70 -9.45 24.75
CA PRO A 504 11.18 -9.32 26.12
C PRO A 504 10.18 -10.46 26.46
N PRO A 505 10.40 -11.23 27.55
CA PRO A 505 9.58 -12.40 27.86
C PRO A 505 8.08 -12.12 27.97
N ALA A 506 7.71 -10.94 28.51
CA ALA A 506 6.32 -10.51 28.62
C ALA A 506 5.63 -10.36 27.26
N LEU A 507 6.35 -9.83 26.26
CA LEU A 507 5.81 -9.63 24.91
C LEU A 507 5.62 -10.95 24.19
N LEU A 508 6.63 -11.83 24.24
CA LEU A 508 6.54 -13.16 23.62
C LEU A 508 5.43 -14.00 24.28
N SER A 509 5.34 -13.99 25.60
CA SER A 509 4.27 -14.65 26.34
C SER A 509 2.89 -14.11 25.95
N ALA A 510 2.73 -12.79 25.80
CA ALA A 510 1.47 -12.22 25.35
C ALA A 510 1.11 -12.67 23.93
N ALA A 511 2.08 -12.69 23.01
CA ALA A 511 1.87 -13.16 21.64
C ALA A 511 1.42 -14.62 21.60
N GLN A 512 2.09 -15.50 22.34
CA GLN A 512 1.75 -16.93 22.41
C GLN A 512 0.37 -17.16 23.03
N GLN A 513 0.05 -16.48 24.15
CA GLN A 513 -1.26 -16.57 24.80
C GLN A 513 -2.41 -16.08 23.90
N SER A 514 -2.19 -15.03 23.11
CA SER A 514 -3.17 -14.55 22.15
C SER A 514 -3.47 -15.61 21.07
N TRP A 515 -2.46 -16.35 20.61
CA TRP A 515 -2.67 -17.47 19.68
C TRP A 515 -3.31 -18.70 20.31
N ASP A 516 -2.93 -19.04 21.54
CA ASP A 516 -3.60 -20.12 22.30
C ASP A 516 -5.09 -19.81 22.42
N THR A 517 -5.42 -18.60 22.89
CA THR A 517 -6.80 -18.12 23.03
C THR A 517 -7.53 -18.12 21.67
N ALA A 518 -6.89 -17.63 20.61
CA ALA A 518 -7.49 -17.60 19.28
C ALA A 518 -7.81 -19.01 18.76
N CYS A 519 -6.89 -19.96 18.90
CA CYS A 519 -7.08 -21.33 18.44
C CYS A 519 -8.14 -22.08 19.27
N GLU A 520 -8.11 -21.93 20.60
CA GLU A 520 -9.06 -22.57 21.51
C GLU A 520 -10.49 -22.08 21.24
N LEU A 521 -10.71 -20.77 21.20
CA LEU A 521 -12.02 -20.19 20.91
C LEU A 521 -12.47 -20.51 19.48
N ALA A 522 -11.58 -20.41 18.49
CA ALA A 522 -11.92 -20.72 17.11
C ALA A 522 -12.37 -22.18 16.93
N ALA A 523 -11.79 -23.12 17.68
CA ALA A 523 -12.21 -24.52 17.64
C ALA A 523 -13.61 -24.74 18.25
N GLU A 524 -14.00 -23.92 19.22
CA GLU A 524 -15.31 -24.00 19.89
C GLU A 524 -16.43 -23.31 19.11
N VAL A 525 -16.21 -22.05 18.72
CA VAL A 525 -17.25 -21.16 18.18
C VAL A 525 -17.01 -20.71 16.74
N GLY A 526 -15.84 -21.02 16.18
CA GLY A 526 -15.38 -20.46 14.92
C GLY A 526 -14.87 -19.02 15.05
N VAL A 527 -14.72 -18.35 13.91
CA VAL A 527 -14.20 -16.98 13.83
C VAL A 527 -15.08 -16.13 12.94
N ARG A 528 -15.14 -14.83 13.25
CA ARG A 528 -15.98 -13.89 12.53
C ARG A 528 -15.37 -13.42 11.21
N ASN A 529 -14.05 -13.57 11.03
CA ASN A 529 -13.31 -13.02 9.90
C ASN A 529 -12.39 -14.07 9.28
N SER A 530 -12.46 -14.26 7.97
CA SER A 530 -11.58 -15.21 7.24
C SER A 530 -10.14 -14.72 7.08
N GLN A 531 -9.91 -13.40 7.10
CA GLN A 531 -8.59 -12.76 7.09
C GLN A 531 -8.62 -11.62 8.13
N ALA A 532 -7.56 -11.49 8.92
CA ALA A 532 -7.48 -10.51 10.01
C ALA A 532 -6.49 -9.37 9.78
N SER A 533 -5.33 -9.68 9.22
CA SER A 533 -4.16 -8.78 9.20
C SER A 533 -3.44 -8.72 7.86
N VAL A 534 -2.91 -7.54 7.55
CA VAL A 534 -2.00 -7.24 6.43
C VAL A 534 -1.02 -6.14 6.85
N LEU A 535 0.13 -6.01 6.17
CA LEU A 535 1.00 -4.84 6.35
C LEU A 535 0.92 -3.94 5.11
N ALA A 536 0.16 -2.86 5.22
CA ALA A 536 -0.07 -1.91 4.13
C ALA A 536 1.06 -0.86 4.03
N PRO A 537 1.18 -0.14 2.90
CA PRO A 537 2.19 0.93 2.75
C PRO A 537 1.97 2.11 3.70
N THR A 538 0.76 2.35 4.18
CA THR A 538 0.39 3.49 5.06
C THR A 538 0.74 4.90 4.55
N GLY A 539 1.07 5.10 3.26
CA GLY A 539 1.69 6.34 2.79
C GLY A 539 0.95 7.67 3.08
N THR A 540 -0.39 7.69 3.15
CA THR A 540 -1.14 8.92 3.56
C THR A 540 -1.49 8.90 5.05
N ILE A 541 -1.93 7.76 5.57
CA ILE A 541 -2.38 7.65 6.98
C ILE A 541 -1.21 7.68 7.98
N GLY A 542 -0.02 7.24 7.57
CA GLY A 542 1.20 7.39 8.36
C GLY A 542 1.54 8.86 8.59
N LEU A 543 1.39 9.70 7.57
CA LEU A 543 1.57 11.15 7.73
C LEU A 543 0.48 11.79 8.60
N MET A 544 -0.76 11.28 8.52
CA MET A 544 -1.85 11.70 9.43
C MET A 544 -1.57 11.31 10.88
N MET A 545 -0.89 10.18 11.12
CA MET A 545 -0.53 9.70 12.45
C MET A 545 0.84 10.21 12.93
N ASP A 546 1.48 11.13 12.19
CA ASP A 546 2.85 11.61 12.46
C ASP A 546 3.87 10.46 12.60
N CYS A 547 3.78 9.46 11.72
CA CYS A 547 4.74 8.36 11.66
C CYS A 547 6.04 8.79 10.97
N ASP A 548 7.18 8.51 11.60
CA ASP A 548 8.51 8.68 11.00
C ASP A 548 8.77 7.62 9.91
N THR A 549 8.28 6.40 10.12
CA THR A 549 8.42 5.26 9.20
C THR A 549 7.07 4.63 8.88
N THR A 550 6.91 4.16 7.64
CA THR A 550 5.62 3.68 7.13
C THR A 550 5.51 2.16 7.19
N GLY A 551 4.38 1.63 7.64
CA GLY A 551 4.18 0.17 7.63
C GLY A 551 5.27 -0.58 8.40
N VAL A 552 5.83 -1.59 7.72
CA VAL A 552 7.00 -2.36 8.14
C VAL A 552 8.33 -1.71 7.70
N GLU A 553 8.30 -0.66 6.87
CA GLU A 553 9.50 -0.04 6.28
C GLU A 553 10.47 0.48 7.36
N PRO A 554 11.79 0.40 7.13
CA PRO A 554 12.75 1.23 7.86
C PRO A 554 12.57 2.70 7.45
N ASP A 555 13.34 3.60 8.06
CA ASP A 555 13.34 4.96 7.56
C ASP A 555 13.94 5.02 6.15
N LEU A 556 13.37 5.87 5.30
CA LEU A 556 13.85 6.07 3.93
C LEU A 556 15.20 6.78 3.92
N GLY A 557 15.36 7.73 4.86
CA GLY A 557 16.55 8.55 5.08
C GLY A 557 16.29 9.42 6.32
N LEU A 558 17.35 9.75 7.08
CA LEU A 558 17.22 10.51 8.33
C LEU A 558 16.65 11.93 8.12
N VAL A 559 16.92 12.51 6.95
CA VAL A 559 16.35 13.76 6.48
C VAL A 559 15.72 13.52 5.11
N LYS A 560 14.41 13.70 4.98
CA LYS A 560 13.64 13.39 3.77
C LYS A 560 13.24 14.66 3.05
N MET A 561 13.53 14.75 1.75
CA MET A 561 13.09 15.84 0.87
C MET A 561 11.88 15.39 0.05
N LYS A 562 10.69 15.86 0.43
CA LYS A 562 9.44 15.48 -0.26
C LYS A 562 9.05 16.48 -1.34
N LYS A 563 8.91 16.03 -2.59
CA LYS A 563 8.34 16.86 -3.66
C LYS A 563 6.81 17.04 -3.48
N LEU A 564 6.34 18.28 -3.53
CA LEU A 564 4.92 18.62 -3.41
C LEU A 564 4.23 18.64 -4.79
N VAL A 565 2.95 18.30 -4.84
CA VAL A 565 2.12 18.39 -6.05
C VAL A 565 2.02 19.86 -6.46
N GLY A 566 2.39 20.18 -7.71
CA GLY A 566 2.54 21.57 -8.19
C GLY A 566 3.97 22.12 -8.14
N GLY A 567 4.93 21.30 -7.71
CA GLY A 567 6.34 21.65 -7.61
C GLY A 567 6.74 22.00 -6.18
N GLY A 568 7.81 21.38 -5.68
CA GLY A 568 8.47 21.81 -4.47
C GLY A 568 9.35 20.72 -3.80
N THR A 569 9.89 20.97 -2.59
CA THR A 569 10.67 20.08 -1.72
C THR A 569 10.51 20.56 -0.28
N MET A 570 10.04 19.71 0.63
CA MET A 570 9.95 19.98 2.07
C MET A 570 10.89 19.02 2.80
N SER A 571 11.69 19.53 3.73
CA SER A 571 12.54 18.70 4.59
C SER A 571 11.75 18.16 5.77
N ILE A 572 11.82 16.85 6.02
CA ILE A 572 11.25 16.16 7.17
C ILE A 572 12.39 15.43 7.87
N VAL A 573 12.75 15.91 9.06
CA VAL A 573 13.76 15.28 9.93
C VAL A 573 13.08 14.21 10.77
N ASN A 574 13.68 13.03 10.86
CA ASN A 574 13.21 11.94 11.70
C ASN A 574 13.21 12.37 13.18
N GLN A 575 12.03 12.33 13.82
CA GLN A 575 11.85 12.80 15.20
C GLN A 575 12.25 11.76 16.26
N THR A 576 12.57 10.53 15.84
CA THR A 576 12.98 9.42 16.69
C THR A 576 14.47 9.47 17.05
N ILE A 577 15.30 10.20 16.29
CA ILE A 577 16.76 10.27 16.51
C ILE A 577 17.13 10.63 17.96
N PRO A 578 16.57 11.69 18.59
CA PRO A 578 16.93 12.04 19.97
C PRO A 578 16.67 10.89 20.96
N ARG A 579 15.52 10.22 20.81
CA ARG A 579 15.14 9.10 21.67
C ARG A 579 16.10 7.92 21.55
N ALA A 580 16.53 7.61 20.33
CA ALA A 580 17.53 6.59 20.07
C ALA A 580 18.86 6.94 20.75
N LEU A 581 19.32 8.19 20.63
CA LEU A 581 20.57 8.64 21.25
C LEU A 581 20.51 8.58 22.79
N THR A 582 19.39 8.97 23.40
CA THR A 582 19.18 8.81 24.86
C THR A 582 19.29 7.34 25.26
N LYS A 583 18.63 6.43 24.51
CA LYS A 583 18.68 4.99 24.77
C LYS A 583 20.10 4.41 24.65
N LEU A 584 20.90 4.94 23.73
CA LEU A 584 22.29 4.56 23.49
C LEU A 584 23.29 5.22 24.47
N GLY A 585 22.81 6.06 25.39
CA GLY A 585 23.59 6.61 26.51
C GLY A 585 24.40 7.87 26.17
N TYR A 586 24.01 8.62 25.14
CA TYR A 586 24.61 9.93 24.85
C TYR A 586 24.07 11.01 25.81
N THR A 587 24.89 12.00 26.12
CA THR A 587 24.46 13.16 26.94
C THR A 587 23.71 14.18 26.09
N ASP A 588 22.90 15.04 26.70
CA ASP A 588 22.13 16.09 26.01
C ASP A 588 23.02 16.94 25.07
N ALA A 589 24.21 17.34 25.52
CA ALA A 589 25.15 18.10 24.70
C ALA A 589 25.67 17.31 23.48
N GLN A 590 25.95 16.02 23.63
CA GLN A 590 26.36 15.17 22.51
C GLN A 590 25.20 14.96 21.53
N MET A 591 23.98 14.81 22.06
CA MET A 591 22.77 14.65 21.26
C MET A 591 22.52 15.89 20.40
N ASP A 592 22.60 17.09 20.98
CA ASP A 592 22.42 18.35 20.26
C ASP A 592 23.44 18.48 19.12
N GLU A 593 24.71 18.16 19.36
CA GLU A 593 25.76 18.20 18.35
C GLU A 593 25.54 17.16 17.23
N ILE A 594 25.10 15.94 17.56
CA ILE A 594 24.77 14.89 16.57
C ILE A 594 23.55 15.29 15.74
N VAL A 595 22.47 15.78 16.37
CA VAL A 595 21.25 16.19 15.67
C VAL A 595 21.52 17.39 14.76
N ALA A 596 22.30 18.37 15.22
CA ALA A 596 22.74 19.49 14.40
C ALA A 596 23.53 18.99 13.18
N TYR A 597 24.47 18.06 13.38
CA TYR A 597 25.24 17.48 12.29
C TYR A 597 24.34 16.78 11.26
N ILE A 598 23.37 15.97 11.68
CA ILE A 598 22.43 15.28 10.78
C ILE A 598 21.58 16.29 10.00
N ASN A 599 21.10 17.36 10.65
CA ASN A 599 20.32 18.40 9.97
C ASN A 599 21.11 19.11 8.88
N GLU A 600 22.41 19.33 9.09
CA GLU A 600 23.29 20.01 8.14
C GLU A 600 23.79 19.08 7.03
N ASN A 601 24.19 17.86 7.38
CA ASN A 601 24.88 16.92 6.48
C ASN A 601 23.96 15.84 5.90
N MET A 602 22.72 15.74 6.40
CA MET A 602 21.74 14.69 6.05
C MET A 602 22.25 13.26 6.30
N SER A 603 23.30 13.12 7.12
CA SER A 603 23.98 11.86 7.39
C SER A 603 24.35 11.74 8.87
N ILE A 604 24.40 10.50 9.36
CA ILE A 604 24.97 10.15 10.65
C ILE A 604 26.48 9.89 10.57
N LEU A 605 26.99 9.58 9.37
CA LEU A 605 28.39 9.21 9.17
C LEU A 605 29.27 10.45 9.38
N GLY A 606 30.23 10.34 10.29
CA GLY A 606 31.10 11.46 10.65
C GLY A 606 30.52 12.42 11.70
N ALA A 607 29.31 12.16 12.21
CA ALA A 607 28.75 12.95 13.31
C ALA A 607 29.67 12.93 14.53
N PRO A 608 29.82 14.05 15.26
CA PRO A 608 30.66 14.10 16.45
C PRO A 608 30.17 13.13 17.51
N HIS A 609 31.07 12.56 18.31
CA HIS A 609 30.80 11.60 19.41
C HIS A 609 30.20 10.24 19.00
N ILE A 610 29.64 10.09 17.80
CA ILE A 610 28.97 8.86 17.40
C ILE A 610 29.93 7.67 17.46
N LYS A 611 29.54 6.62 18.18
CA LYS A 611 30.29 5.37 18.24
C LYS A 611 29.99 4.52 17.01
N ALA A 612 31.03 3.88 16.47
CA ALA A 612 30.90 3.01 15.30
C ALA A 612 29.85 1.90 15.49
N GLU A 613 29.76 1.32 16.69
CA GLU A 613 28.79 0.27 17.05
C GLU A 613 27.33 0.74 17.03
N HIS A 614 27.08 2.06 17.09
CA HIS A 614 25.74 2.65 17.09
C HIS A 614 25.27 3.06 15.68
N ILE A 615 26.18 3.17 14.71
CA ILE A 615 25.85 3.58 13.33
C ILE A 615 24.75 2.71 12.68
N PRO A 616 24.75 1.37 12.84
CA PRO A 616 23.70 0.53 12.24
C PRO A 616 22.28 0.80 12.73
N VAL A 617 22.10 1.41 13.92
CA VAL A 617 20.78 1.81 14.45
C VAL A 617 20.11 2.86 13.56
N PHE A 618 20.93 3.70 12.92
CA PHE A 618 20.49 4.80 12.07
C PHE A 618 20.55 4.46 10.57
N ALA A 619 20.69 3.18 10.23
CA ALA A 619 20.70 2.74 8.83
C ALA A 619 19.31 2.91 8.20
N CYS A 620 19.28 3.37 6.95
CA CYS A 620 18.06 3.70 6.20
C CYS A 620 17.92 2.84 4.95
N SER A 621 16.75 2.90 4.31
CA SER A 621 16.46 2.21 3.04
C SER A 621 17.26 2.77 1.86
N MET A 622 17.62 4.06 1.93
CA MET A 622 18.42 4.78 0.93
C MET A 622 19.35 5.77 1.64
N GLY A 623 20.31 6.34 0.89
CA GLY A 623 21.30 7.29 1.42
C GLY A 623 22.71 6.71 1.45
N ASP A 624 23.54 7.17 2.38
CA ASP A 624 24.92 6.75 2.55
C ASP A 624 25.12 5.66 3.63
N ASN A 625 24.26 5.63 4.65
CA ASN A 625 24.18 4.56 5.65
C ASN A 625 23.01 3.62 5.35
N ILE A 626 23.21 2.71 4.39
CA ILE A 626 22.12 1.87 3.85
C ILE A 626 21.99 0.51 4.54
N ILE A 627 20.74 0.06 4.72
CA ILE A 627 20.41 -1.32 5.05
C ILE A 627 20.67 -2.16 3.80
N HIS A 628 21.42 -3.26 3.95
CA HIS A 628 21.64 -4.17 2.84
C HIS A 628 20.31 -4.79 2.40
N TYR A 629 20.12 -4.99 1.09
CA TYR A 629 18.85 -5.46 0.52
C TYR A 629 18.39 -6.84 1.07
N THR A 630 19.32 -7.69 1.55
CA THR A 630 18.98 -8.92 2.28
C THR A 630 18.32 -8.66 3.63
N GLY A 631 18.70 -7.58 4.33
CA GLY A 631 18.10 -7.19 5.60
C GLY A 631 16.61 -6.88 5.47
N HIS A 632 16.22 -6.22 4.37
CA HIS A 632 14.82 -6.00 4.04
C HIS A 632 14.03 -7.30 3.87
N ILE A 633 14.56 -8.24 3.09
CA ILE A 633 13.92 -9.54 2.84
C ILE A 633 13.85 -10.40 4.10
N ARG A 634 14.91 -10.43 4.91
CA ARG A 634 14.91 -11.15 6.19
C ARG A 634 13.92 -10.57 7.18
N MET A 635 13.75 -9.25 7.23
CA MET A 635 12.70 -8.62 8.03
C MET A 635 11.30 -9.04 7.55
N MET A 636 11.06 -9.04 6.23
CA MET A 636 9.79 -9.55 5.68
C MET A 636 9.56 -11.02 6.06
N GLY A 637 10.57 -11.87 5.93
CA GLY A 637 10.50 -13.28 6.33
C GLY A 637 10.24 -13.48 7.82
N ALA A 638 10.75 -12.60 8.69
CA ALA A 638 10.52 -12.66 10.13
C ALA A 638 9.07 -12.37 10.53
N VAL A 639 8.36 -11.50 9.79
CA VAL A 639 6.99 -11.08 10.14
C VAL A 639 5.90 -11.78 9.31
N GLN A 640 6.22 -12.26 8.09
CA GLN A 640 5.26 -12.89 7.18
C GLN A 640 4.49 -14.07 7.79
N PRO A 641 5.10 -14.97 8.59
CA PRO A 641 4.40 -16.09 9.23
C PRO A 641 3.30 -15.67 10.19
N PHE A 642 3.23 -14.39 10.58
CA PHE A 642 2.23 -13.86 11.50
C PHE A 642 1.17 -13.01 10.81
N ILE A 643 1.21 -12.90 9.48
CA ILE A 643 0.25 -12.10 8.71
C ILE A 643 -0.66 -13.02 7.90
N SER A 644 -1.97 -12.88 8.10
CA SER A 644 -2.96 -13.69 7.39
C SER A 644 -3.05 -13.35 5.89
N GLY A 645 -3.00 -12.06 5.52
CA GLY A 645 -2.78 -11.61 4.15
C GLY A 645 -1.30 -11.56 3.79
N ALA A 646 -0.81 -10.46 3.23
CA ALA A 646 0.58 -10.29 2.82
C ALA A 646 1.16 -8.93 3.24
N ILE A 647 2.38 -8.65 2.79
CA ILE A 647 3.17 -7.48 3.17
C ILE A 647 3.38 -6.62 1.93
N SER A 648 3.03 -5.33 2.02
CA SER A 648 3.53 -4.33 1.08
C SER A 648 4.82 -3.73 1.63
N LYS A 649 5.94 -4.13 1.02
CA LYS A 649 7.28 -3.65 1.36
C LYS A 649 8.09 -3.57 0.07
N THR A 650 8.83 -2.48 -0.08
CA THR A 650 9.79 -2.31 -1.18
C THR A 650 11.15 -2.82 -0.76
N VAL A 651 11.82 -3.65 -1.56
CA VAL A 651 13.24 -3.99 -1.35
C VAL A 651 14.06 -2.98 -2.15
N ASN A 652 14.55 -1.95 -1.46
CA ASN A 652 15.40 -0.94 -2.06
C ASN A 652 16.79 -1.52 -2.33
N MET A 653 17.35 -1.22 -3.49
CA MET A 653 18.68 -1.65 -3.91
C MET A 653 19.48 -0.49 -4.50
N PRO A 654 20.81 -0.47 -4.32
CA PRO A 654 21.66 0.57 -4.90
C PRO A 654 21.73 0.44 -6.43
N GLU A 655 22.10 1.51 -7.12
CA GLU A 655 22.11 1.58 -8.59
C GLU A 655 23.05 0.55 -9.24
N ASP A 656 24.15 0.22 -8.57
CA ASP A 656 25.22 -0.68 -9.01
C ASP A 656 24.93 -2.17 -8.78
N VAL A 657 23.80 -2.51 -8.14
CA VAL A 657 23.37 -3.92 -7.96
C VAL A 657 23.27 -4.61 -9.32
N SER A 658 23.71 -5.86 -9.39
CA SER A 658 23.64 -6.67 -10.61
C SER A 658 22.26 -7.34 -10.78
N VAL A 659 22.01 -7.85 -11.98
CA VAL A 659 20.78 -8.59 -12.29
C VAL A 659 20.78 -9.96 -11.59
N GLU A 660 21.97 -10.54 -11.45
CA GLU A 660 22.22 -11.77 -10.70
C GLU A 660 21.81 -11.63 -9.23
N GLU A 661 22.09 -10.48 -8.61
CA GLU A 661 21.70 -10.19 -7.23
C GLU A 661 20.18 -10.01 -7.09
N VAL A 662 19.52 -9.37 -8.06
CA VAL A 662 18.05 -9.30 -8.12
C VAL A 662 17.44 -10.71 -8.22
N GLU A 663 17.99 -11.56 -9.09
CA GLU A 663 17.56 -12.97 -9.22
C GLU A 663 17.73 -13.73 -7.91
N LYS A 664 18.89 -13.61 -7.26
CA LYS A 664 19.16 -14.23 -5.96
C LYS A 664 18.16 -13.79 -4.90
N ILE A 665 17.80 -12.51 -4.88
CA ILE A 665 16.85 -11.97 -3.91
C ILE A 665 15.43 -12.49 -4.12
N HIS A 666 15.00 -12.66 -5.37
CA HIS A 666 13.73 -13.33 -5.65
C HIS A 666 13.70 -14.78 -5.14
N ILE A 667 14.81 -15.52 -5.28
CA ILE A 667 14.95 -16.90 -4.77
C ILE A 667 14.98 -16.93 -3.24
N GLU A 668 15.72 -16.02 -2.59
CA GLU A 668 15.78 -15.92 -1.13
C GLU A 668 14.40 -15.57 -0.55
N ALA A 669 13.66 -14.68 -1.20
CA ALA A 669 12.29 -14.34 -0.78
C ALA A 669 11.35 -15.56 -0.80
N TRP A 670 11.45 -16.39 -1.84
CA TRP A 670 10.71 -17.66 -1.92
C TRP A 670 11.08 -18.61 -0.78
N GLN A 671 12.39 -18.80 -0.55
CA GLN A 671 12.90 -19.71 0.49
C GLN A 671 12.48 -19.29 1.91
N LEU A 672 12.31 -17.98 2.14
CA LEU A 672 11.85 -17.43 3.41
C LEU A 672 10.32 -17.50 3.58
N GLY A 673 9.58 -18.04 2.62
CA GLY A 673 8.12 -18.15 2.71
C GLY A 673 7.40 -16.81 2.58
N ILE A 674 8.02 -15.82 1.94
CA ILE A 674 7.37 -14.54 1.62
C ILE A 674 6.23 -14.78 0.62
N LYS A 675 5.13 -14.02 0.72
CA LYS A 675 3.99 -14.17 -0.19
C LYS A 675 4.13 -13.33 -1.47
N ALA A 676 4.67 -12.12 -1.36
CA ALA A 676 4.96 -11.26 -2.50
C ALA A 676 6.18 -10.37 -2.25
N VAL A 677 6.90 -10.02 -3.32
CA VAL A 677 8.08 -9.15 -3.26
C VAL A 677 8.05 -8.13 -4.41
N ALA A 678 8.42 -6.90 -4.08
CA ALA A 678 8.66 -5.82 -5.03
C ALA A 678 10.06 -5.26 -4.78
N ILE A 679 10.85 -5.12 -5.84
CA ILE A 679 12.22 -4.62 -5.79
C ILE A 679 12.25 -3.26 -6.48
N TYR A 680 12.95 -2.31 -5.87
CA TYR A 680 13.20 -1.01 -6.47
C TYR A 680 14.69 -0.71 -6.42
N ARG A 681 15.33 -0.74 -7.59
CA ARG A 681 16.71 -0.29 -7.75
C ARG A 681 16.74 1.22 -7.95
N ASP A 682 17.65 1.91 -7.27
CA ASP A 682 17.80 3.35 -7.48
C ASP A 682 18.09 3.68 -8.95
N ASN A 683 17.59 4.81 -9.42
CA ASN A 683 17.67 5.32 -10.81
C ASN A 683 17.12 4.39 -11.92
N CYS A 684 16.39 3.32 -11.58
CA CYS A 684 15.78 2.44 -12.60
C CYS A 684 14.62 3.09 -13.37
N LYS A 685 13.99 4.16 -12.85
CA LYS A 685 12.93 4.92 -13.56
C LYS A 685 13.37 6.35 -13.87
N VAL A 686 12.92 6.88 -15.02
CA VAL A 686 13.14 8.27 -15.46
C VAL A 686 12.59 9.27 -14.45
N ALA A 687 11.39 9.02 -13.94
CA ALA A 687 10.68 9.93 -13.06
C ALA A 687 10.51 9.28 -11.68
N GLN A 688 11.07 9.92 -10.64
CA GLN A 688 11.05 9.42 -9.27
C GLN A 688 10.34 10.39 -8.30
N PRO A 689 9.46 9.91 -7.42
CA PRO A 689 8.73 10.76 -6.49
C PRO A 689 9.53 11.15 -5.23
N LEU A 690 10.58 10.40 -4.88
CA LEU A 690 11.38 10.57 -3.67
C LEU A 690 12.87 10.39 -4.00
N SER A 691 13.74 11.22 -3.43
CA SER A 691 15.20 11.13 -3.53
C SER A 691 15.85 11.37 -2.17
N ALA A 692 16.91 10.65 -1.85
CA ALA A 692 17.59 10.72 -0.55
C ALA A 692 18.80 11.68 -0.51
N SER A 693 19.22 12.25 -1.65
CA SER A 693 20.46 13.03 -1.75
C SER A 693 20.27 14.42 -2.39
N LYS A 694 21.20 15.33 -2.08
CA LYS A 694 21.47 16.53 -2.88
C LYS A 694 21.95 16.04 -4.26
N LYS A 695 21.20 16.34 -5.31
CA LYS A 695 21.83 16.45 -6.63
C LYS A 695 22.56 17.78 -6.63
N ASP A 696 23.89 17.75 -6.71
CA ASP A 696 24.63 18.89 -7.24
C ASP A 696 24.22 19.00 -8.72
N ASP A 697 23.49 20.04 -9.07
CA ASP A 697 22.97 20.29 -10.42
C ASP A 697 24.08 20.67 -11.44
N ASP A 698 25.36 20.41 -11.16
CA ASP A 698 26.50 21.03 -11.86
C ASP A 698 27.43 20.09 -12.66
N GLU A 699 27.14 18.80 -12.83
CA GLU A 699 27.92 17.95 -13.76
C GLU A 699 27.05 17.29 -14.83
N ILE A 700 26.58 18.11 -15.77
CA ILE A 700 26.33 17.66 -17.14
C ILE A 700 27.68 17.69 -17.86
N ASP A 701 28.31 16.54 -18.01
CA ASP A 701 29.52 16.37 -18.81
C ASP A 701 29.18 16.62 -20.30
N PRO A 702 29.68 17.71 -20.93
CA PRO A 702 29.22 18.11 -22.25
C PRO A 702 30.02 17.36 -23.32
N VAL A 703 29.41 16.34 -23.94
CA VAL A 703 29.96 15.81 -25.20
C VAL A 703 29.57 16.74 -26.35
N ALA A 704 30.60 17.45 -26.80
CA ALA A 704 30.72 18.36 -27.94
C ALA A 704 29.74 18.19 -29.12
N GLY A 705 29.04 19.28 -29.42
CA GLY A 705 28.29 19.50 -30.66
C GLY A 705 27.77 20.93 -30.74
N ALA A 706 28.66 21.90 -30.89
CA ALA A 706 28.35 23.33 -30.91
C ALA A 706 27.47 23.75 -32.10
N THR A 707 26.37 24.46 -31.81
CA THR A 707 25.97 25.64 -32.59
C THR A 707 25.21 26.64 -31.73
N GLU A 708 25.53 27.90 -31.94
CA GLU A 708 25.30 29.09 -31.10
C GLU A 708 23.83 29.35 -30.72
N VAL A 709 23.60 29.63 -29.43
CA VAL A 709 22.38 30.23 -28.92
C VAL A 709 22.58 31.74 -28.84
N ILE A 710 21.86 32.48 -29.68
CA ILE A 710 21.73 33.94 -29.58
C ILE A 710 20.66 34.23 -28.52
N GLU A 711 21.05 34.88 -27.43
CA GLU A 711 20.12 35.46 -26.46
C GLU A 711 19.16 36.44 -27.15
N ARG A 712 17.87 36.18 -27.06
CA ARG A 712 16.83 37.15 -27.41
C ARG A 712 15.87 37.32 -26.25
N VAL A 713 16.10 38.40 -25.51
CA VAL A 713 15.10 39.02 -24.63
C VAL A 713 13.84 39.29 -25.46
N VAL A 714 12.71 38.70 -25.08
CA VAL A 714 11.39 39.09 -25.61
C VAL A 714 10.41 39.21 -24.45
N GLU A 715 9.84 40.41 -24.38
CA GLU A 715 8.84 40.87 -23.42
C GLU A 715 7.59 39.98 -23.38
N LYS A 716 7.03 39.89 -22.19
CA LYS A 716 5.86 39.10 -21.80
C LYS A 716 4.59 39.66 -22.47
N ILE A 717 4.13 39.05 -23.57
CA ILE A 717 2.81 39.31 -24.16
C ILE A 717 1.80 38.32 -23.55
N VAL A 718 0.80 38.86 -22.86
CA VAL A 718 -0.35 38.10 -22.34
C VAL A 718 -1.27 37.76 -23.51
N TYR A 719 -1.34 36.49 -23.90
CA TYR A 719 -2.34 36.00 -24.88
C TYR A 719 -3.61 35.55 -24.15
N GLN A 720 -4.72 36.28 -24.36
CA GLN A 720 -6.07 35.74 -24.12
C GLN A 720 -6.51 34.94 -25.36
N PRO A 721 -7.03 33.71 -25.21
CA PRO A 721 -7.55 32.95 -26.34
C PRO A 721 -8.85 33.57 -26.87
N VAL A 722 -8.82 34.11 -28.09
CA VAL A 722 -10.02 34.58 -28.81
C VAL A 722 -10.51 33.47 -29.74
N ARG A 723 -11.75 33.04 -29.57
CA ARG A 723 -12.37 32.01 -30.41
C ARG A 723 -12.84 32.64 -31.73
N GLN A 724 -12.09 32.46 -32.82
CA GLN A 724 -12.52 32.84 -34.17
C GLN A 724 -13.30 31.71 -34.84
N LYS A 725 -14.39 32.08 -35.52
CA LYS A 725 -15.23 31.16 -36.28
C LYS A 725 -14.67 31.07 -37.70
N LEU A 726 -14.22 29.87 -38.11
CA LEU A 726 -13.62 29.67 -39.42
C LEU A 726 -14.61 29.98 -40.57
N PRO A 727 -14.11 30.47 -41.73
CA PRO A 727 -14.92 30.75 -42.90
C PRO A 727 -15.67 29.50 -43.38
N ARG A 728 -16.87 29.68 -43.96
CA ARG A 728 -17.69 28.57 -44.47
C ARG A 728 -17.13 27.93 -45.76
N THR A 729 -16.15 28.57 -46.39
CA THR A 729 -15.50 28.14 -47.63
C THR A 729 -13.99 28.22 -47.47
N ARG A 730 -13.27 27.23 -47.99
CA ARG A 730 -11.80 27.15 -47.92
C ARG A 730 -11.23 26.77 -49.28
N VAL A 731 -9.99 27.17 -49.55
CA VAL A 731 -9.25 26.70 -50.72
C VAL A 731 -8.69 25.33 -50.38
N SER A 732 -8.85 24.35 -51.27
CA SER A 732 -8.25 23.03 -51.07
C SER A 732 -7.42 22.63 -52.27
N ARG A 733 -6.27 22.02 -52.01
CA ARG A 733 -5.36 21.45 -53.01
C ARG A 733 -5.29 19.95 -52.80
N THR A 734 -5.47 19.19 -53.88
CA THR A 734 -5.35 17.73 -53.87
C THR A 734 -4.05 17.33 -54.54
N PHE A 735 -3.22 16.62 -53.80
CA PHE A 735 -1.94 16.09 -54.25
C PHE A 735 -2.09 14.59 -54.48
N GLU A 736 -1.71 14.15 -55.68
CA GLU A 736 -1.57 12.73 -55.96
C GLU A 736 -0.22 12.24 -55.47
N PHE A 737 -0.18 11.06 -54.85
CA PHE A 737 1.05 10.37 -54.52
C PHE A 737 0.91 8.86 -54.72
N ARG A 738 2.04 8.16 -54.72
CA ARG A 738 2.09 6.71 -54.92
C ARG A 738 2.99 6.08 -53.88
N VAL A 739 2.51 5.00 -53.25
CA VAL A 739 3.31 4.16 -52.36
C VAL A 739 3.21 2.74 -52.89
N ALA A 740 4.35 2.21 -53.35
CA ALA A 740 4.43 0.98 -54.13
C ALA A 740 3.49 1.00 -55.35
N ASP A 741 2.64 0.00 -55.49
CA ASP A 741 1.63 -0.16 -56.54
C ASP A 741 0.33 0.60 -56.27
N CYS A 742 0.16 1.16 -55.06
CA CYS A 742 -1.05 1.85 -54.65
C CYS A 742 -0.99 3.36 -54.94
N LYS A 743 -2.00 3.87 -55.65
CA LYS A 743 -2.16 5.29 -55.97
C LYS A 743 -3.12 5.95 -54.98
N GLY A 744 -2.66 7.00 -54.31
CA GLY A 744 -3.42 7.75 -53.31
C GLY A 744 -3.51 9.24 -53.64
N PHE A 745 -4.46 9.91 -52.99
CA PHE A 745 -4.63 11.36 -53.08
C PHE A 745 -4.79 11.93 -51.67
N VAL A 746 -4.11 13.03 -51.38
CA VAL A 746 -4.27 13.81 -50.15
C VAL A 746 -4.80 15.18 -50.50
N THR A 747 -5.95 15.54 -49.92
CA THR A 747 -6.53 16.88 -50.06
C THR A 747 -6.25 17.70 -48.81
N VAL A 748 -5.47 18.76 -48.95
CA VAL A 748 -5.20 19.73 -47.90
C VAL A 748 -6.14 20.92 -48.10
N GLY A 749 -6.86 21.30 -47.05
CA GLY A 749 -7.71 22.49 -47.06
C GLY A 749 -7.08 23.60 -46.24
N GLU A 750 -6.82 24.74 -46.88
CA GLU A 750 -6.25 25.94 -46.29
C GLU A 750 -7.40 26.94 -46.02
N TYR A 751 -7.53 27.35 -44.76
CA TYR A 751 -8.30 28.54 -44.37
C TYR A 751 -7.31 29.70 -44.32
N GLU A 752 -7.62 30.85 -44.93
CA GLU A 752 -6.80 32.07 -44.80
C GLU A 752 -6.73 32.56 -43.36
#